data_AF-A0A8J3UBA4-F1
#
_entry.id   AF-A0A8J3UBA4-F1
#
_cell.length_a   1.000
_cell.length_b   1.000
_cell.length_c   1.000
_cell.angle_alpha   90.00
_cell.angle_beta   90.00
_cell.angle_gamma   90.00
#
_symmetry.space_group_name_H-M   'P 1'
#
loop_
_entity.id
_entity.type
_entity.pdbx_description
1 polymer ?
#
loop_
_entity_poly.entity_id
_entity_poly.type
_entity_poly.pdbx_seq_one_letter_code
_entity_poly.pdbx_strand_id
1 'polypeptide(L)'
;MQRTRMIAAVLLTAVALPLALPGATPAFAHPGHDPATEWSDYEKITLTKNVGEPEDLAVLPDKRVLHTARTGDLRLTDPATGITKIVNTFSVYNNSEDGLQTVAIDPHFAENKWVYVYYAPKTMTAPYPETTPTGSAPNSLPAGADESYWNQWKGYNQLSRFKWTGDALDLSTEQVIIKVGTQRGQCCHVAGDVDWDADGNLYLSTGDNTPASTPGANGMAPNNDAPGMNPGFDSRRGSGNSNDLRGKILRIHVEENGSYTIPEGNLFAPGTARTRPEIFVTGVRNPFRMDVDAVTGTVSWADYGPDAGAPDPNRGPMGYVEWNVTPIDKPMNSGWPYCTGDNFNYNNWNYATATPREWFDCAGGPTNTSRWNTGLDKLPPATPADLYYGDNNTHQPAAWAGLTDFDPQGGQGPMGGPVYHYDASNPSPTKFPEYWDKKFFFAEFSQDYLAAFTVTGADGPVTGIEQFLPNSALTSMAMPITDSPMDIEFGPDGSLYVLDYGDGFFRANPDAGLYRIDYAPGNKTPQAKISTDRASSSEAPLTVEFGAAASRDEEPGTLTYEWDFDGNGSFDASGVTVSHTYTELGQYTARLRVTDAGGRSGLATTEITVGNTAPQVTIQTPGDGGFVDWGDVVPFRIAVSDAEDGNNPVCSRVQWTFGLGHDTHAHPLTTGTGCSGAWAAPADAPEHGETENIFGVVVVSYRDNGHSGVPGALGEDTLIINPKQLQAEHADTSSGVTEVADETASALTKVTSFDPGDWIAYDPVNFSGITAVTTRASGAGTLSLRWNSPSAEPFATVTVPAGDGWQTVNTALPNAPAGSGELYVTSSGGVDVDAFTFVGAGIADKTPPTVTATLNPAQPNGANGWYTGNVTLTVTATDNVTVSSRQYSLNGGATWLNANNPVTLSAEAVHDVRYRATDSGGNVSLVGSVTVRIDKTAPTLSVSGVESETYGDSGSVTPVFSAADTTSGVDTVTAKIDDDEVSSGEPIALWRLALGEHELTVTAKDKAGHTTTKTVSFEVMTSFADVRALLGAFAEAGSLTADGADVLGAQLNVAEKQADKDKPQNAISALERFAEFAGRPSNVTDAAARDALVRDAQALIAQVRAM
;
A
#
# COMPACT_ATOMS: atom_id res chain seq x y z
N MET A 1 46.81 80.14 -10.51
CA MET A 1 45.79 80.71 -9.60
C MET A 1 45.88 79.91 -8.30
N GLN A 2 46.59 80.38 -7.26
CA GLN A 2 46.10 81.30 -6.19
C GLN A 2 44.79 80.79 -5.56
N ARG A 3 44.63 80.47 -4.25
CA ARG A 3 45.37 80.73 -3.00
C ARG A 3 45.03 79.60 -1.98
N THR A 4 45.94 78.98 -1.22
CA THR A 4 46.64 79.43 0.03
C THR A 4 45.67 79.77 1.19
N ARG A 5 45.69 79.10 2.37
CA ARG A 5 46.50 79.35 3.61
C ARG A 5 45.79 78.62 4.79
N MET A 6 46.35 78.18 5.93
CA MET A 6 47.67 78.30 6.61
C MET A 6 47.70 77.43 7.91
N ILE A 7 48.88 76.83 8.21
CA ILE A 7 49.69 76.87 9.47
C ILE A 7 49.08 76.24 10.75
N ALA A 8 49.75 75.36 11.52
CA ALA A 8 51.11 75.49 12.07
C ALA A 8 51.86 74.16 12.33
N ALA A 9 53.19 74.28 12.35
CA ALA A 9 54.18 73.23 12.54
C ALA A 9 54.69 73.14 13.99
N VAL A 10 55.14 71.95 14.40
CA VAL A 10 56.28 71.76 15.31
C VAL A 10 57.14 70.60 14.80
N LEU A 11 58.42 70.88 14.53
CA LEU A 11 59.47 69.90 14.23
C LEU A 11 59.97 69.25 15.53
N LEU A 12 60.20 67.94 15.52
CA LEU A 12 61.30 67.33 16.27
C LEU A 12 61.81 66.09 15.52
N THR A 13 63.02 66.21 14.99
CA THR A 13 63.82 65.12 14.43
C THR A 13 64.52 64.36 15.54
N ALA A 14 64.23 63.06 15.69
CA ALA A 14 65.11 62.12 16.37
C ALA A 14 65.12 60.80 15.57
N VAL A 15 66.31 60.44 15.12
CA VAL A 15 66.63 59.17 14.46
C VAL A 15 66.47 58.05 15.49
N ALA A 16 65.58 57.09 15.21
CA ALA A 16 65.55 55.79 15.87
C ALA A 16 65.17 54.73 14.82
N LEU A 17 66.06 53.76 14.63
CA LEU A 17 65.79 52.55 13.85
C LEU A 17 64.58 51.82 14.46
N PRO A 18 63.58 51.40 13.66
CA PRO A 18 62.73 50.29 14.06
C PRO A 18 63.44 48.99 13.72
N LEU A 19 63.56 48.10 14.71
CA LEU A 19 63.83 46.69 14.49
C LEU A 19 62.81 46.17 13.47
N ALA A 20 63.32 45.62 12.36
CA ALA A 20 62.54 44.76 11.50
C ALA A 20 62.15 43.51 12.31
N LEU A 21 60.88 43.42 12.69
CA LEU A 21 60.25 42.13 12.95
C LEU A 21 60.27 41.35 11.62
N PRO A 22 60.61 40.04 11.61
CA PRO A 22 60.58 39.28 10.39
C PRO A 22 59.13 39.22 9.93
N GLY A 23 58.84 39.84 8.78
CA GLY A 23 57.62 39.57 8.05
C GLY A 23 57.59 38.06 7.77
N ALA A 24 56.50 37.41 8.16
CA ALA A 24 56.21 36.06 7.72
C ALA A 24 56.31 36.07 6.18
N THR A 25 57.30 35.37 5.67
CA THR A 25 57.37 35.02 4.26
C THR A 25 56.14 34.17 3.96
N PRO A 26 55.37 34.43 2.88
CA PRO A 26 54.45 33.42 2.40
C PRO A 26 55.32 32.19 2.08
N ALA A 27 55.02 31.07 2.74
CA ALA A 27 55.65 29.82 2.42
C ALA A 27 55.35 29.54 0.95
N PHE A 28 56.39 29.43 0.13
CA PHE A 28 56.23 28.87 -1.21
C PHE A 28 55.73 27.44 -1.05
N ALA A 29 54.53 27.19 -1.56
CA ALA A 29 53.97 25.85 -1.69
C ALA A 29 54.99 24.93 -2.38
N HIS A 30 55.16 23.74 -1.82
CA HIS A 30 55.83 22.64 -2.51
C HIS A 30 55.07 22.33 -3.81
N PRO A 31 55.75 21.99 -4.91
CA PRO A 31 55.05 21.63 -6.14
C PRO A 31 54.41 20.26 -5.96
N GLY A 32 53.07 20.22 -5.86
CA GLY A 32 52.29 18.98 -5.98
C GLY A 32 50.96 18.89 -5.24
N HIS A 33 50.69 19.74 -4.23
CA HIS A 33 49.44 19.70 -3.45
C HIS A 33 48.86 21.13 -3.34
N ASP A 34 47.58 21.29 -3.69
CA ASP A 34 46.85 22.54 -3.47
C ASP A 34 46.36 22.57 -2.01
N PRO A 35 46.61 23.65 -1.22
CA PRO A 35 46.09 23.78 0.14
C PRO A 35 44.59 23.53 0.27
N ALA A 36 43.81 23.76 -0.79
CA ALA A 36 42.37 23.51 -0.79
C ALA A 36 41.98 22.03 -0.66
N THR A 37 42.89 21.09 -0.96
CA THR A 37 42.68 19.64 -0.82
C THR A 37 43.33 19.04 0.43
N GLU A 38 43.86 19.88 1.32
CA GLU A 38 44.34 19.46 2.64
C GLU A 38 43.13 19.32 3.57
N TRP A 39 42.60 18.10 3.72
CA TRP A 39 41.36 17.86 4.47
C TRP A 39 41.41 18.27 5.94
N SER A 40 42.61 18.30 6.53
CA SER A 40 42.83 18.87 7.87
C SER A 40 42.49 20.34 7.98
N ASP A 41 42.37 21.07 6.86
CA ASP A 41 41.94 22.45 6.82
C ASP A 41 40.42 22.61 6.81
N TYR A 42 39.62 21.54 6.76
CA TYR A 42 38.16 21.59 6.87
C TYR A 42 37.65 21.15 8.23
N GLU A 43 36.41 21.46 8.56
CA GLU A 43 35.68 20.88 9.69
C GLU A 43 34.21 20.65 9.33
N LYS A 44 33.70 19.43 9.53
CA LYS A 44 32.25 19.12 9.44
C LYS A 44 31.64 19.22 10.83
N ILE A 45 30.87 20.28 11.07
CA ILE A 45 30.30 20.65 12.37
C ILE A 45 28.84 20.20 12.42
N THR A 46 28.48 19.39 13.42
CA THR A 46 27.07 19.04 13.69
C THR A 46 26.30 20.27 14.16
N LEU A 47 25.26 20.66 13.43
CA LEU A 47 24.33 21.72 13.83
C LEU A 47 23.18 21.13 14.66
N THR A 48 22.63 20.01 14.20
CA THR A 48 21.59 19.27 14.93
C THR A 48 21.49 17.82 14.46
N LYS A 49 20.98 16.96 15.34
CA LYS A 49 20.53 15.59 15.04
C LYS A 49 19.00 15.49 14.98
N ASN A 50 18.27 16.57 15.29
CA ASN A 50 16.81 16.59 15.30
C ASN A 50 16.28 17.03 13.93
N VAL A 51 16.41 16.15 12.92
CA VAL A 51 16.05 16.46 11.52
C VAL A 51 14.74 15.81 11.05
N GLY A 52 14.20 14.84 11.79
CA GLY A 52 13.04 14.06 11.32
C GLY A 52 13.50 13.05 10.27
N GLU A 53 12.63 12.69 9.33
CA GLU A 53 12.98 11.98 8.08
C GLU A 53 13.33 13.04 7.04
N PRO A 54 14.61 13.47 6.93
CA PRO A 54 14.97 14.72 6.28
C PRO A 54 14.81 14.63 4.76
N GLU A 55 14.33 15.70 4.14
CA GLU A 55 14.24 15.78 2.68
C GLU A 55 15.12 16.92 2.17
N ASP A 56 14.86 18.16 2.54
CA ASP A 56 15.44 19.34 1.88
C ASP A 56 15.82 20.43 2.89
N LEU A 57 16.77 21.31 2.53
CA LEU A 57 17.20 22.42 3.37
C LEU A 57 17.20 23.77 2.63
N ALA A 58 17.04 24.86 3.39
CA ALA A 58 17.23 26.23 2.90
C ALA A 58 17.96 27.09 3.93
N VAL A 59 19.11 27.67 3.56
CA VAL A 59 19.91 28.54 4.43
C VAL A 59 19.42 29.98 4.36
N LEU A 60 18.90 30.50 5.48
CA LEU A 60 18.44 31.89 5.56
C LEU A 60 19.62 32.88 5.55
N PRO A 61 19.41 34.17 5.16
CA PRO A 61 20.46 35.19 5.19
C PRO A 61 21.08 35.45 6.57
N ASP A 62 20.38 35.08 7.65
CA ASP A 62 20.89 35.14 9.03
C ASP A 62 21.54 33.83 9.49
N LYS A 63 21.77 32.90 8.57
CA LYS A 63 22.38 31.57 8.73
C LYS A 63 21.55 30.53 9.48
N ARG A 64 20.32 30.86 9.91
CA ARG A 64 19.40 29.82 10.38
C ARG A 64 18.99 28.96 9.19
N VAL A 65 18.70 27.69 9.44
CA VAL A 65 18.42 26.72 8.38
C VAL A 65 17.00 26.22 8.52
N LEU A 66 16.19 26.38 7.47
CA LEU A 66 14.94 25.66 7.33
C LEU A 66 15.23 24.27 6.79
N HIS A 67 14.54 23.25 7.26
CA HIS A 67 14.60 21.91 6.66
C HIS A 67 13.28 21.17 6.81
N THR A 68 12.99 20.32 5.85
CA THR A 68 11.75 19.53 5.78
C THR A 68 11.98 18.12 6.30
N ALA A 69 10.92 17.53 6.87
CA ALA A 69 10.80 16.09 6.90
C ALA A 69 9.60 15.60 6.09
N ARG A 70 9.74 14.47 5.41
CA ARG A 70 8.73 13.89 4.50
C ARG A 70 7.36 13.78 5.11
N THR A 71 7.32 13.48 6.41
CA THR A 71 6.10 13.34 7.22
C THR A 71 5.26 14.62 7.37
N GLY A 72 5.77 15.78 6.93
CA GLY A 72 5.02 17.05 6.87
C GLY A 72 5.57 18.15 7.76
N ASP A 73 6.63 17.91 8.53
CA ASP A 73 7.17 18.90 9.46
C ASP A 73 8.20 19.82 8.78
N LEU A 74 8.01 21.12 8.91
CA LEU A 74 9.02 22.13 8.62
C LEU A 74 9.73 22.52 9.91
N ARG A 75 11.06 22.44 9.91
CA ARG A 75 11.93 22.72 11.05
C ARG A 75 12.80 23.94 10.80
N LEU A 76 13.19 24.61 11.88
CA LEU A 76 14.16 25.70 11.89
C LEU A 76 15.28 25.35 12.88
N THR A 77 16.51 25.27 12.39
CA THR A 77 17.73 25.13 13.19
C THR A 77 18.45 26.47 13.29
N ASP A 78 18.82 26.87 14.51
CA ASP A 78 19.67 28.04 14.76
C ASP A 78 21.09 27.58 15.11
N PRO A 79 22.07 27.72 14.20
CA PRO A 79 23.46 27.31 14.45
C PRO A 79 24.12 28.06 15.61
N ALA A 80 23.66 29.27 15.95
CA ALA A 80 24.23 30.04 17.04
C ALA A 80 23.83 29.50 18.42
N THR A 81 22.76 28.70 18.48
CA THR A 81 22.28 28.10 19.73
C THR A 81 22.29 26.56 19.71
N GLY A 82 22.40 25.94 18.54
CA GLY A 82 22.25 24.49 18.35
C GLY A 82 20.80 23.98 18.51
N ILE A 83 19.82 24.90 18.55
CA ILE A 83 18.42 24.55 18.84
C ILE A 83 17.67 24.36 17.53
N THR A 84 16.91 23.26 17.45
CA THR A 84 15.99 22.98 16.35
C THR A 84 14.55 22.95 16.85
N LYS A 85 13.64 23.58 16.09
CA LYS A 85 12.20 23.62 16.41
C LYS A 85 11.38 23.23 15.19
N ILE A 86 10.29 22.49 15.38
CA ILE A 86 9.24 22.38 14.36
C ILE A 86 8.48 23.72 14.36
N VAL A 87 8.49 24.41 13.22
CA VAL A 87 7.86 25.73 13.07
C VAL A 87 6.49 25.65 12.39
N ASN A 88 6.26 24.63 11.55
CA ASN A 88 4.97 24.34 10.93
C ASN A 88 4.83 22.82 10.67
N THR A 89 3.60 22.31 10.62
CA THR A 89 3.29 20.93 10.18
C THR A 89 2.21 20.97 9.10
N PHE A 90 2.48 20.34 7.96
CA PHE A 90 1.60 20.24 6.80
C PHE A 90 0.83 18.91 6.81
N SER A 91 -0.44 18.96 6.42
CA SER A 91 -1.24 17.73 6.25
C SER A 91 -0.96 17.11 4.88
N VAL A 92 -0.06 16.13 4.87
CA VAL A 92 0.41 15.48 3.64
C VAL A 92 -0.15 14.07 3.45
N TYR A 93 -0.28 13.66 2.19
CA TYR A 93 -0.34 12.26 1.79
C TYR A 93 1.10 11.75 1.74
N ASN A 94 1.42 10.71 2.51
CA ASN A 94 2.79 10.24 2.71
C ASN A 94 2.98 8.74 2.45
N ASN A 95 2.16 8.17 1.55
CA ASN A 95 2.39 6.80 1.07
C ASN A 95 3.50 6.80 0.03
N SER A 96 4.42 5.85 0.10
CA SER A 96 5.62 5.85 -0.74
C SER A 96 6.40 7.16 -0.58
N GLU A 97 7.09 7.63 -1.62
CA GLU A 97 7.94 8.83 -1.56
C GLU A 97 7.15 10.15 -1.46
N ASP A 98 5.82 10.11 -1.51
CA ASP A 98 5.04 11.32 -1.29
C ASP A 98 5.23 11.88 0.13
N GLY A 99 5.07 13.19 0.26
CA GLY A 99 5.19 13.90 1.53
C GLY A 99 5.39 15.39 1.34
N LEU A 100 6.03 16.01 2.34
CA LEU A 100 6.63 17.32 2.22
C LEU A 100 8.05 17.16 1.66
N GLN A 101 8.30 17.70 0.48
CA GLN A 101 9.57 17.53 -0.23
C GLN A 101 10.48 18.74 0.06
N THR A 102 10.24 19.84 -0.66
CA THR A 102 11.18 20.97 -0.71
C THR A 102 10.77 22.14 0.15
N VAL A 103 11.76 22.85 0.67
CA VAL A 103 11.68 24.21 1.21
C VAL A 103 12.73 25.08 0.53
N ALA A 104 12.33 26.20 -0.05
CA ALA A 104 13.26 27.13 -0.70
C ALA A 104 12.90 28.58 -0.38
N ILE A 105 13.88 29.49 -0.39
CA ILE A 105 13.64 30.92 -0.13
C ILE A 105 13.73 31.74 -1.40
N ASP A 106 12.85 32.74 -1.53
CA ASP A 106 12.87 33.63 -2.68
C ASP A 106 14.21 34.38 -2.80
N PRO A 107 14.75 34.64 -4.01
CA PRO A 107 16.00 35.38 -4.18
C PRO A 107 15.98 36.78 -3.53
N HIS A 108 14.80 37.37 -3.34
CA HIS A 108 14.59 38.65 -2.66
C HIS A 108 14.04 38.47 -1.24
N PHE A 109 14.29 37.33 -0.58
CA PHE A 109 13.77 36.98 0.74
C PHE A 109 14.07 38.02 1.82
N ALA A 110 15.22 38.70 1.74
CA ALA A 110 15.57 39.80 2.63
C ALA A 110 14.49 40.90 2.68
N GLU A 111 13.80 41.12 1.56
CA GLU A 111 12.79 42.14 1.35
C GLU A 111 11.37 41.59 1.42
N ASN A 112 11.09 40.51 0.69
CA ASN A 112 9.72 40.03 0.48
C ASN A 112 9.27 38.94 1.47
N LYS A 113 10.20 38.24 2.12
CA LYS A 113 9.91 37.16 3.09
C LYS A 113 9.09 36.00 2.51
N TRP A 114 9.22 35.67 1.24
CA TRP A 114 8.55 34.51 0.64
C TRP A 114 9.37 33.22 0.82
N VAL A 115 8.72 32.16 1.27
CA VAL A 115 9.26 30.79 1.36
C VAL A 115 8.37 29.88 0.52
N TYR A 116 8.98 29.08 -0.34
CA TYR A 116 8.33 28.11 -1.22
C TYR A 116 8.38 26.72 -0.60
N VAL A 117 7.32 25.96 -0.81
CA VAL A 117 7.16 24.60 -0.30
C VAL A 117 6.50 23.72 -1.35
N TYR A 118 7.11 22.56 -1.64
CA TYR A 118 6.53 21.55 -2.55
C TYR A 118 6.08 20.32 -1.75
N TYR A 119 4.81 19.93 -1.89
CA TYR A 119 4.25 18.86 -1.08
C TYR A 119 3.07 18.14 -1.72
N ALA A 120 2.79 16.93 -1.22
CA ALA A 120 1.65 16.09 -1.56
C ALA A 120 0.47 16.37 -0.59
N PRO A 121 -0.52 17.22 -0.92
CA PRO A 121 -1.62 17.51 -0.01
C PRO A 121 -2.49 16.28 0.26
N LYS A 122 -2.88 16.08 1.51
CA LYS A 122 -3.80 14.99 1.90
C LYS A 122 -5.21 15.18 1.35
N THR A 123 -5.67 16.43 1.33
CA THR A 123 -6.98 16.83 0.80
C THR A 123 -6.78 17.65 -0.46
N MET A 124 -7.42 17.22 -1.54
CA MET A 124 -7.26 17.79 -2.87
C MET A 124 -8.54 18.48 -3.34
N THR A 125 -8.39 19.40 -4.29
CA THR A 125 -9.51 20.12 -4.91
C THR A 125 -9.91 19.46 -6.23
N ALA A 126 -11.20 19.54 -6.60
CA ALA A 126 -11.70 19.12 -7.90
C ALA A 126 -10.85 19.66 -9.07
N PRO A 127 -10.69 18.91 -10.18
CA PRO A 127 -11.41 17.67 -10.55
C PRO A 127 -10.82 16.37 -9.95
N TYR A 128 -9.82 16.47 -9.08
CA TYR A 128 -9.27 15.33 -8.35
C TYR A 128 -10.26 14.82 -7.29
N PRO A 129 -10.18 13.53 -6.92
CA PRO A 129 -10.87 13.05 -5.72
C PRO A 129 -10.45 13.88 -4.49
N GLU A 130 -11.35 14.05 -3.53
CA GLU A 130 -11.08 14.83 -2.31
C GLU A 130 -9.90 14.25 -1.51
N THR A 131 -9.82 12.92 -1.44
CA THR A 131 -8.70 12.19 -0.83
C THR A 131 -8.35 10.97 -1.67
N THR A 132 -7.12 10.48 -1.51
CA THR A 132 -6.68 9.21 -2.08
C THR A 132 -7.09 8.04 -1.16
N PRO A 133 -7.47 6.87 -1.71
CA PRO A 133 -7.58 5.65 -0.92
C PRO A 133 -6.29 5.31 -0.16
N THR A 134 -6.42 4.63 0.97
CA THR A 134 -5.29 4.16 1.78
C THR A 134 -4.63 2.94 1.15
N GLY A 135 -3.30 2.83 1.26
CA GLY A 135 -2.51 1.72 0.72
C GLY A 135 -2.19 1.84 -0.78
N SER A 136 -1.72 0.75 -1.36
CA SER A 136 -1.31 0.70 -2.77
C SER A 136 -2.50 0.45 -3.70
N ALA A 137 -2.48 1.10 -4.86
CA ALA A 137 -3.35 0.80 -5.98
C ALA A 137 -3.02 -0.59 -6.54
N PRO A 138 -4.01 -1.33 -7.05
CA PRO A 138 -3.74 -2.63 -7.66
C PRO A 138 -2.96 -2.48 -8.97
N ASN A 139 -2.15 -3.51 -9.31
CA ASN A 139 -1.37 -3.51 -10.56
C ASN A 139 -2.26 -3.63 -11.81
N SER A 140 -3.41 -4.28 -11.69
CA SER A 140 -4.40 -4.42 -12.77
C SER A 140 -5.81 -4.15 -12.29
N LEU A 141 -6.73 -3.92 -13.23
CA LEU A 141 -8.13 -3.66 -12.93
C LEU A 141 -8.74 -4.80 -12.10
N PRO A 142 -9.42 -4.50 -10.99
CA PRO A 142 -10.20 -5.49 -10.27
C PRO A 142 -11.26 -6.14 -11.17
N ALA A 143 -11.59 -7.40 -10.89
CA ALA A 143 -12.57 -8.14 -11.69
C ALA A 143 -13.92 -7.39 -11.78
N GLY A 144 -14.34 -7.11 -13.02
CA GLY A 144 -15.59 -6.39 -13.32
C GLY A 144 -15.49 -4.86 -13.31
N ALA A 145 -14.30 -4.29 -13.01
CA ALA A 145 -14.03 -2.87 -13.14
C ALA A 145 -13.64 -2.48 -14.59
N ASP A 146 -13.82 -1.21 -14.92
CA ASP A 146 -13.29 -0.58 -16.14
C ASP A 146 -12.25 0.49 -15.76
N GLU A 147 -11.63 1.12 -16.76
CA GLU A 147 -10.56 2.10 -16.55
C GLU A 147 -10.99 3.35 -15.77
N SER A 148 -12.29 3.61 -15.59
CA SER A 148 -12.74 4.68 -14.70
C SER A 148 -12.37 4.43 -13.24
N TYR A 149 -12.08 3.17 -12.86
CA TYR A 149 -11.58 2.80 -11.54
C TYR A 149 -10.32 3.58 -11.15
N TRP A 150 -9.43 3.88 -12.11
CA TRP A 150 -8.18 4.59 -11.83
C TRP A 150 -8.38 6.05 -11.39
N ASN A 151 -9.55 6.65 -11.64
CA ASN A 151 -9.82 8.05 -11.30
C ASN A 151 -9.74 8.34 -9.80
N GLN A 152 -10.06 7.35 -8.94
CA GLN A 152 -9.96 7.52 -7.48
C GLN A 152 -8.51 7.65 -6.99
N TRP A 153 -7.54 7.26 -7.82
CA TRP A 153 -6.12 7.28 -7.52
C TRP A 153 -5.41 8.47 -8.16
N LYS A 154 -6.12 9.37 -8.86
CA LYS A 154 -5.53 10.60 -9.39
C LYS A 154 -5.24 11.56 -8.24
N GLY A 155 -4.05 12.15 -8.24
CA GLY A 155 -3.69 13.20 -7.29
C GLY A 155 -2.81 14.26 -7.93
N TYR A 156 -2.21 15.11 -7.09
CA TYR A 156 -1.16 16.03 -7.51
C TYR A 156 -0.24 16.37 -6.34
N ASN A 157 1.02 16.66 -6.65
CA ASN A 157 1.92 17.44 -5.77
C ASN A 157 1.77 18.92 -6.15
N GLN A 158 1.95 19.83 -5.20
CA GLN A 158 1.79 21.27 -5.45
C GLN A 158 2.94 22.08 -4.87
N LEU A 159 3.32 23.12 -5.61
CA LEU A 159 4.22 24.16 -5.14
C LEU A 159 3.38 25.33 -4.65
N SER A 160 3.58 25.70 -3.39
CA SER A 160 2.97 26.87 -2.75
C SER A 160 4.06 27.80 -2.22
N ARG A 161 3.72 29.07 -1.95
CA ARG A 161 4.55 29.96 -1.13
C ARG A 161 3.78 30.62 0.00
N PHE A 162 4.51 30.97 1.06
CA PHE A 162 3.99 31.54 2.30
C PHE A 162 4.91 32.66 2.81
N LYS A 163 4.34 33.61 3.57
CA LYS A 163 5.12 34.65 4.22
C LYS A 163 5.81 34.12 5.48
N TRP A 164 7.10 34.40 5.59
CA TRP A 164 7.90 34.17 6.78
C TRP A 164 7.70 35.28 7.82
N THR A 165 7.36 34.91 9.05
CA THR A 165 7.13 35.85 10.17
C THR A 165 8.41 36.21 10.93
N GLY A 166 9.50 35.46 10.71
CA GLY A 166 10.73 35.52 11.49
C GLY A 166 10.98 34.24 12.31
N ASP A 167 9.91 33.51 12.62
CA ASP A 167 9.91 32.30 13.45
C ASP A 167 9.04 31.16 12.88
N ALA A 168 8.11 31.43 11.96
CA ALA A 168 7.29 30.43 11.28
C ALA A 168 6.75 30.93 9.92
N LEU A 169 6.05 30.05 9.19
CA LEU A 169 5.23 30.43 8.04
C LEU A 169 3.83 30.85 8.48
N ASP A 170 3.35 31.99 7.97
CA ASP A 170 1.93 32.36 8.06
C ASP A 170 1.13 31.57 7.01
N LEU A 171 0.57 30.44 7.44
CA LEU A 171 -0.20 29.53 6.57
C LEU A 171 -1.45 30.20 5.95
N SER A 172 -1.92 31.33 6.49
CA SER A 172 -3.05 32.07 5.90
C SER A 172 -2.68 32.84 4.62
N THR A 173 -1.39 32.99 4.35
CA THR A 173 -0.86 33.72 3.19
C THR A 173 -0.59 32.83 1.99
N GLU A 174 -1.03 31.56 2.02
CA GLU A 174 -0.77 30.59 0.98
C GLU A 174 -1.10 31.14 -0.43
N GLN A 175 -0.12 31.03 -1.31
CA GLN A 175 -0.30 31.19 -2.74
C GLN A 175 0.10 29.90 -3.44
N VAL A 176 -0.89 29.17 -3.98
CA VAL A 176 -0.66 27.96 -4.77
C VAL A 176 -0.20 28.37 -6.17
N ILE A 177 1.01 27.96 -6.55
CA ILE A 177 1.68 28.37 -7.80
C ILE A 177 1.36 27.39 -8.93
N ILE A 178 1.69 26.11 -8.74
CA ILE A 178 1.52 25.06 -9.76
C ILE A 178 1.20 23.72 -9.11
N LYS A 179 0.42 22.90 -9.83
CA LYS A 179 0.06 21.53 -9.45
C LYS A 179 0.58 20.56 -10.51
N VAL A 180 1.35 19.57 -10.08
CA VAL A 180 1.90 18.50 -10.92
C VAL A 180 1.08 17.25 -10.66
N GLY A 181 0.33 16.80 -11.67
CA GLY A 181 -0.54 15.64 -11.53
C GLY A 181 0.24 14.37 -11.21
N THR A 182 -0.34 13.49 -10.39
CA THR A 182 0.25 12.20 -9.99
C THR A 182 -0.79 11.07 -10.07
N GLN A 183 -0.29 9.86 -10.21
CA GLN A 183 -1.01 8.60 -10.06
C GLN A 183 -0.60 8.03 -8.69
N ARG A 184 -1.49 8.19 -7.70
CA ARG A 184 -1.27 7.78 -6.31
C ARG A 184 -1.46 6.27 -6.12
N GLY A 185 -1.02 5.78 -4.96
CA GLY A 185 -1.07 4.35 -4.61
C GLY A 185 -0.02 3.52 -5.37
N GLN A 186 0.91 4.16 -6.04
CA GLN A 186 2.09 3.53 -6.63
C GLN A 186 3.28 4.34 -6.16
N CYS A 187 4.37 3.66 -5.84
CA CYS A 187 5.68 4.29 -5.78
C CYS A 187 6.11 4.61 -7.24
N CYS A 188 7.02 5.51 -7.58
CA CYS A 188 7.99 6.31 -6.85
C CYS A 188 8.25 7.60 -7.66
N HIS A 189 9.37 8.28 -7.44
CA HIS A 189 9.94 9.36 -8.23
C HIS A 189 9.10 10.64 -8.18
N VAL A 190 9.12 11.26 -7.01
CA VAL A 190 8.46 12.55 -6.77
C VAL A 190 9.33 13.73 -7.23
N ALA A 191 10.66 13.60 -7.12
CA ALA A 191 11.61 14.72 -7.15
C ALA A 191 11.11 15.89 -6.29
N GLY A 192 11.23 17.13 -6.77
CA GLY A 192 10.47 18.25 -6.20
C GLY A 192 11.29 19.46 -5.81
N ASP A 193 12.55 19.51 -6.23
CA ASP A 193 13.49 20.57 -5.90
C ASP A 193 13.18 21.88 -6.65
N VAL A 194 13.61 23.01 -6.09
CA VAL A 194 13.26 24.36 -6.55
C VAL A 194 14.42 25.33 -6.41
N ASP A 195 14.75 26.03 -7.49
CA ASP A 195 15.74 27.12 -7.47
C ASP A 195 15.47 28.19 -8.57
N TRP A 196 16.26 29.26 -8.63
CA TRP A 196 16.01 30.43 -9.48
C TRP A 196 17.22 30.88 -10.32
N ASP A 197 16.93 31.34 -11.54
CA ASP A 197 17.92 32.10 -12.31
C ASP A 197 18.01 33.57 -11.87
N ALA A 198 19.02 34.29 -12.38
CA ALA A 198 19.25 35.70 -12.07
C ALA A 198 18.12 36.65 -12.49
N ASP A 199 17.21 36.22 -13.38
CA ASP A 199 16.04 36.98 -13.80
C ASP A 199 14.82 36.72 -12.89
N GLY A 200 14.98 35.88 -11.87
CA GLY A 200 13.92 35.49 -10.94
C GLY A 200 12.94 34.47 -11.52
N ASN A 201 13.32 33.72 -12.56
CA ASN A 201 12.53 32.60 -13.03
C ASN A 201 12.79 31.39 -12.14
N LEU A 202 11.71 30.76 -11.69
CA LEU A 202 11.71 29.58 -10.84
C LEU A 202 11.81 28.32 -11.70
N TYR A 203 12.65 27.40 -11.27
CA TYR A 203 12.76 26.05 -11.79
C TYR A 203 12.14 25.07 -10.79
N LEU A 204 11.46 24.03 -11.28
CA LEU A 204 10.91 22.95 -10.46
C LEU A 204 11.23 21.60 -11.10
N SER A 205 11.94 20.73 -10.36
CA SER A 205 12.18 19.35 -10.78
C SER A 205 10.96 18.48 -10.47
N THR A 206 10.64 17.54 -11.36
CA THR A 206 9.50 16.64 -11.19
C THR A 206 9.84 15.25 -11.71
N GLY A 207 9.58 14.23 -10.89
CA GLY A 207 9.79 12.84 -11.29
C GLY A 207 8.66 12.30 -12.16
N ASP A 208 8.90 11.15 -12.78
CA ASP A 208 8.03 10.53 -13.78
C ASP A 208 6.76 9.89 -13.19
N ASN A 209 6.77 9.70 -11.86
CA ASN A 209 5.73 9.06 -11.09
C ASN A 209 5.42 7.64 -11.62
N THR A 210 6.47 6.84 -11.88
CA THR A 210 6.39 5.46 -12.39
C THR A 210 7.34 4.54 -11.60
N PRO A 211 6.87 3.41 -11.03
CA PRO A 211 7.73 2.53 -10.23
C PRO A 211 8.70 1.71 -11.10
N ALA A 212 9.87 1.42 -10.53
CA ALA A 212 10.81 0.44 -11.07
C ALA A 212 10.20 -0.98 -11.12
N SER A 213 9.43 -1.35 -10.09
CA SER A 213 8.69 -2.62 -9.97
C SER A 213 7.49 -2.78 -10.92
N THR A 214 7.46 -2.00 -12.00
CA THR A 214 6.44 -2.16 -13.05
C THR A 214 6.41 -3.62 -13.55
N PRO A 215 5.25 -4.30 -13.55
CA PRO A 215 5.18 -5.70 -13.98
C PRO A 215 5.69 -5.93 -15.40
N GLY A 216 6.57 -6.91 -15.57
CA GLY A 216 7.30 -7.24 -16.79
C GLY A 216 8.45 -6.29 -17.13
N ALA A 217 8.79 -5.33 -16.27
CA ALA A 217 9.92 -4.42 -16.47
C ALA A 217 11.26 -5.10 -16.16
N ASN A 218 11.35 -5.98 -15.16
CA ASN A 218 12.58 -6.65 -14.74
C ASN A 218 13.80 -5.70 -14.75
N GLY A 219 13.75 -4.62 -13.97
CA GLY A 219 14.79 -3.59 -13.85
C GLY A 219 14.97 -2.68 -15.07
N MET A 220 14.33 -2.92 -16.22
CA MET A 220 14.48 -2.08 -17.43
C MET A 220 13.45 -0.93 -17.48
N ALA A 221 13.54 -0.06 -18.49
CA ALA A 221 12.62 1.07 -18.69
C ALA A 221 11.12 0.68 -18.58
N PRO A 222 10.35 1.20 -17.59
CA PRO A 222 8.98 0.77 -17.29
C PRO A 222 7.95 1.42 -18.23
N ASN A 223 7.72 0.76 -19.36
CA ASN A 223 6.84 1.23 -20.45
C ASN A 223 5.60 0.34 -20.64
N ASN A 224 4.99 -0.14 -19.54
CA ASN A 224 3.86 -1.08 -19.60
C ASN A 224 2.51 -0.37 -19.70
N ASP A 225 1.99 -0.27 -20.92
CA ASP A 225 0.65 0.24 -21.20
C ASP A 225 -0.36 -0.85 -21.62
N ALA A 226 -0.18 -2.10 -21.20
CA ALA A 226 -1.12 -3.16 -21.56
C ALA A 226 -2.57 -2.82 -21.10
N PRO A 227 -3.61 -3.20 -21.89
CA PRO A 227 -5.00 -2.96 -21.50
C PRO A 227 -5.34 -3.54 -20.13
N GLY A 228 -5.97 -2.73 -19.28
CA GLY A 228 -6.33 -3.11 -17.91
C GLY A 228 -5.21 -3.02 -16.87
N MET A 229 -3.97 -2.73 -17.27
CA MET A 229 -2.90 -2.40 -16.31
C MET A 229 -3.06 -0.99 -15.75
N ASN A 230 -2.53 -0.78 -14.55
CA ASN A 230 -2.49 0.52 -13.91
C ASN A 230 -1.74 1.54 -14.81
N PRO A 231 -2.32 2.72 -15.10
CA PRO A 231 -1.64 3.75 -15.89
C PRO A 231 -0.30 4.17 -15.29
N GLY A 232 -0.12 3.97 -13.98
CA GLY A 232 1.11 4.23 -13.24
C GLY A 232 2.38 3.66 -13.88
N PHE A 233 2.27 2.53 -14.58
CA PHE A 233 3.36 1.68 -15.09
C PHE A 233 3.93 2.04 -16.46
N ASP A 234 3.55 3.20 -17.01
CA ASP A 234 4.00 3.63 -18.33
C ASP A 234 4.67 4.99 -18.26
N SER A 235 5.99 5.02 -18.10
CA SER A 235 6.77 6.26 -17.95
C SER A 235 6.63 7.19 -19.16
N ARG A 236 6.32 6.65 -20.36
CA ARG A 236 6.03 7.43 -21.58
C ARG A 236 4.84 8.37 -21.42
N ARG A 237 3.91 8.12 -20.49
CA ARG A 237 2.76 9.00 -20.22
C ARG A 237 3.16 10.31 -19.53
N GLY A 238 4.28 10.29 -18.81
CA GLY A 238 4.86 11.38 -18.03
C GLY A 238 6.10 11.92 -18.73
N SER A 239 7.28 11.39 -18.44
CA SER A 239 8.58 11.83 -18.98
C SER A 239 8.59 11.97 -20.49
N GLY A 240 8.05 10.97 -21.18
CA GLY A 240 7.96 10.95 -22.64
C GLY A 240 6.79 11.75 -23.25
N ASN A 241 5.98 12.44 -22.45
CA ASN A 241 4.80 13.18 -22.91
C ASN A 241 5.04 14.68 -22.82
N SER A 242 5.07 15.36 -23.97
CA SER A 242 5.27 16.81 -24.05
C SER A 242 4.09 17.62 -23.51
N ASN A 243 2.95 17.00 -23.23
CA ASN A 243 1.75 17.65 -22.69
C ASN A 243 1.46 17.25 -21.23
N ASP A 244 2.46 16.73 -20.51
CA ASP A 244 2.39 16.38 -19.09
C ASP A 244 3.51 17.11 -18.33
N LEU A 245 3.34 17.31 -17.02
CA LEU A 245 4.33 17.99 -16.19
C LEU A 245 5.23 17.04 -15.41
N ARG A 246 4.93 15.73 -15.36
CA ARG A 246 5.78 14.73 -14.70
C ARG A 246 7.00 14.38 -15.54
N GLY A 247 8.11 14.09 -14.88
CA GLY A 247 9.36 13.72 -15.53
C GLY A 247 9.90 14.88 -16.36
N LYS A 248 10.01 16.05 -15.73
CA LYS A 248 10.42 17.33 -16.31
C LYS A 248 11.28 18.15 -15.34
N ILE A 249 12.07 19.06 -15.88
CA ILE A 249 12.44 20.30 -15.19
C ILE A 249 11.61 21.42 -15.81
N LEU A 250 10.82 22.09 -14.98
CA LEU A 250 9.92 23.18 -15.38
C LEU A 250 10.60 24.52 -15.15
N ARG A 251 10.28 25.54 -15.95
CA ARG A 251 10.74 26.93 -15.77
C ARG A 251 9.57 27.90 -15.93
N ILE A 252 9.29 28.69 -14.89
CA ILE A 252 8.18 29.64 -14.83
C ILE A 252 8.62 30.97 -14.18
N HIS A 253 7.88 32.05 -14.40
CA HIS A 253 8.08 33.31 -13.67
C HIS A 253 6.91 33.54 -12.72
N VAL A 254 7.15 33.55 -11.41
CA VAL A 254 6.09 33.68 -10.40
C VAL A 254 5.75 35.14 -10.17
N GLU A 255 4.50 35.51 -10.41
CA GLU A 255 3.98 36.85 -10.23
C GLU A 255 3.64 37.13 -8.75
N GLU A 256 3.55 38.41 -8.36
CA GLU A 256 3.29 38.81 -6.96
C GLU A 256 1.98 38.24 -6.36
N ASN A 257 0.98 37.97 -7.20
CA ASN A 257 -0.29 37.39 -6.77
C ASN A 257 -0.29 35.85 -6.67
N GLY A 258 0.84 35.19 -6.97
CA GLY A 258 0.98 33.73 -6.96
C GLY A 258 0.57 33.04 -8.26
N SER A 259 0.08 33.78 -9.27
CA SER A 259 0.04 33.25 -10.64
C SER A 259 1.44 33.20 -11.25
N TYR A 260 1.59 32.60 -12.43
CA TYR A 260 2.87 32.59 -13.13
C TYR A 260 2.71 32.91 -14.61
N THR A 261 3.79 33.40 -15.21
CA THR A 261 3.97 33.57 -16.66
C THR A 261 5.05 32.61 -17.18
N ILE A 262 5.13 32.46 -18.50
CA ILE A 262 6.12 31.59 -19.14
C ILE A 262 7.28 32.44 -19.66
N PRO A 263 8.51 32.22 -19.17
CA PRO A 263 9.71 32.87 -19.70
C PRO A 263 9.98 32.48 -21.16
N GLU A 264 10.64 33.35 -21.90
CA GLU A 264 11.15 32.99 -23.23
C GLU A 264 12.28 31.95 -23.11
N GLY A 265 12.40 31.06 -24.10
CA GLY A 265 13.49 30.09 -24.17
C GLY A 265 13.19 28.71 -23.58
N ASN A 266 11.98 28.43 -23.11
CA ASN A 266 11.56 27.06 -22.78
C ASN A 266 11.49 26.16 -24.03
N LEU A 267 11.54 24.84 -23.83
CA LEU A 267 11.61 23.83 -24.90
C LEU A 267 10.45 23.95 -25.89
N PHE A 268 9.26 24.33 -25.41
CA PHE A 268 8.08 24.53 -26.22
C PHE A 268 7.54 25.96 -26.06
N ALA A 269 7.37 26.66 -27.18
CA ALA A 269 6.82 28.01 -27.18
C ALA A 269 5.35 28.03 -26.72
N PRO A 270 4.90 29.06 -25.97
CA PRO A 270 3.50 29.24 -25.60
C PRO A 270 2.54 29.14 -26.80
N GLY A 271 1.46 28.39 -26.62
CA GLY A 271 0.45 28.16 -27.68
C GLY A 271 0.79 27.05 -28.67
N THR A 272 1.95 26.40 -28.54
CA THR A 272 2.26 25.18 -29.31
C THR A 272 1.27 24.07 -28.93
N ALA A 273 0.63 23.46 -29.93
CA ALA A 273 -0.41 22.45 -29.70
C ALA A 273 0.20 21.15 -29.16
N ARG A 274 -0.51 20.49 -28.22
CA ARG A 274 -0.08 19.23 -27.57
C ARG A 274 1.26 19.36 -26.83
N THR A 275 1.55 20.54 -26.29
CA THR A 275 2.75 20.77 -25.47
C THR A 275 2.44 21.64 -24.27
N ARG A 276 3.20 21.46 -23.18
CA ARG A 276 3.23 22.34 -22.01
C ARG A 276 4.39 23.33 -22.13
N PRO A 277 4.13 24.65 -22.17
CA PRO A 277 5.18 25.65 -22.34
C PRO A 277 6.02 25.87 -21.07
N GLU A 278 5.64 25.29 -19.94
CA GLU A 278 6.43 25.27 -18.70
C GLU A 278 7.70 24.42 -18.82
N ILE A 279 7.76 23.50 -19.78
CA ILE A 279 8.84 22.51 -19.90
C ILE A 279 10.14 23.16 -20.37
N PHE A 280 11.18 23.06 -19.55
CA PHE A 280 12.56 23.44 -19.89
C PHE A 280 13.41 22.22 -20.24
N VAL A 281 13.37 21.17 -19.41
CA VAL A 281 13.90 19.83 -19.74
C VAL A 281 12.76 18.82 -19.75
N THR A 282 12.72 17.96 -20.77
CA THR A 282 11.81 16.80 -20.81
C THR A 282 12.58 15.49 -20.81
N GLY A 283 11.91 14.41 -20.39
CA GLY A 283 12.46 13.07 -20.51
C GLY A 283 13.48 12.76 -19.41
N VAL A 284 13.10 13.03 -18.16
CA VAL A 284 13.88 12.70 -16.95
C VAL A 284 13.08 11.72 -16.09
N ARG A 285 13.75 10.88 -15.29
CA ARG A 285 13.10 9.84 -14.45
C ARG A 285 12.78 10.37 -13.06
N ASN A 286 13.80 10.70 -12.29
CA ASN A 286 13.72 11.26 -10.94
C ASN A 286 14.88 12.24 -10.70
N PRO A 287 14.80 13.48 -11.21
CA PRO A 287 15.83 14.50 -10.96
C PRO A 287 15.70 15.04 -9.53
N PHE A 288 16.09 14.25 -8.53
CA PHE A 288 15.69 14.44 -7.14
C PHE A 288 16.22 15.75 -6.56
N ARG A 289 17.50 16.07 -6.80
CA ARG A 289 18.13 17.37 -6.51
C ARG A 289 18.65 18.05 -7.76
N MET A 290 18.47 19.37 -7.85
CA MET A 290 19.01 20.25 -8.88
C MET A 290 19.40 21.61 -8.31
N ASP A 291 20.28 22.32 -9.00
CA ASP A 291 20.69 23.69 -8.66
C ASP A 291 20.69 24.56 -9.91
N VAL A 292 20.42 25.86 -9.75
CA VAL A 292 20.46 26.85 -10.81
C VAL A 292 21.55 27.87 -10.50
N ASP A 293 22.68 27.74 -11.19
CA ASP A 293 23.75 28.73 -11.09
C ASP A 293 23.33 30.04 -11.76
N ALA A 294 22.82 30.98 -10.96
CA ALA A 294 22.41 32.30 -11.40
C ALA A 294 23.56 33.12 -12.01
N VAL A 295 24.83 32.82 -11.72
CA VAL A 295 25.98 33.55 -12.28
C VAL A 295 26.23 33.15 -13.73
N THR A 296 26.17 31.86 -14.03
CA THR A 296 26.41 31.35 -15.40
C THR A 296 25.15 31.17 -16.22
N GLY A 297 23.98 31.04 -15.59
CA GLY A 297 22.73 30.69 -16.24
C GLY A 297 22.73 29.21 -16.65
N THR A 298 23.02 28.31 -15.71
CA THR A 298 23.10 26.87 -15.97
C THR A 298 22.35 26.11 -14.89
N VAL A 299 21.55 25.11 -15.28
CA VAL A 299 20.90 24.18 -14.36
C VAL A 299 21.76 22.93 -14.23
N SER A 300 22.26 22.63 -13.03
CA SER A 300 22.96 21.39 -12.66
C SER A 300 21.96 20.42 -12.07
N TRP A 301 21.92 19.17 -12.52
CA TRP A 301 20.96 18.20 -12.01
C TRP A 301 21.46 16.78 -12.21
N ALA A 302 20.98 15.86 -11.39
CA ALA A 302 21.30 14.45 -11.49
C ALA A 302 20.01 13.61 -11.53
N ASP A 303 20.01 12.50 -12.27
CA ASP A 303 18.83 11.69 -12.54
C ASP A 303 19.06 10.22 -12.18
N TYR A 304 18.07 9.63 -11.52
CA TYR A 304 18.12 8.21 -11.19
C TYR A 304 17.92 7.35 -12.45
N GLY A 305 18.69 6.26 -12.56
CA GLY A 305 18.55 5.23 -13.58
C GLY A 305 17.53 4.16 -13.22
N PRO A 306 17.23 3.22 -14.14
CA PRO A 306 16.48 2.01 -13.80
C PRO A 306 17.38 0.93 -13.17
N ASP A 307 16.77 -0.09 -12.57
CA ASP A 307 17.42 -1.04 -11.65
C ASP A 307 18.07 -2.25 -12.36
N ALA A 308 18.29 -2.19 -13.68
CA ALA A 308 18.86 -3.32 -14.41
C ALA A 308 20.37 -3.43 -14.20
N GLY A 309 20.86 -4.38 -13.40
CA GLY A 309 22.31 -4.57 -13.20
C GLY A 309 23.11 -5.04 -14.43
N ALA A 310 22.45 -5.45 -15.53
CA ALA A 310 23.11 -5.89 -16.76
C ALA A 310 22.31 -5.55 -18.04
N PRO A 311 22.99 -5.36 -19.20
CA PRO A 311 22.31 -5.06 -20.46
C PRO A 311 21.61 -6.30 -21.05
N ASP A 312 20.46 -6.11 -21.68
CA ASP A 312 19.74 -7.16 -22.43
C ASP A 312 19.75 -6.83 -23.94
N PRO A 313 20.37 -7.68 -24.80
CA PRO A 313 20.44 -7.45 -26.24
C PRO A 313 19.10 -7.26 -26.95
N ASN A 314 17.99 -7.68 -26.36
CA ASN A 314 16.64 -7.51 -26.90
C ASN A 314 15.87 -6.34 -26.28
N ARG A 315 16.32 -5.80 -25.15
CA ARG A 315 15.57 -4.77 -24.40
C ARG A 315 16.30 -3.44 -24.28
N GLY A 316 17.61 -3.42 -24.08
CA GLY A 316 18.37 -2.18 -23.95
C GLY A 316 19.58 -2.27 -23.03
N PRO A 317 20.17 -1.10 -22.72
CA PRO A 317 21.29 -1.00 -21.80
C PRO A 317 20.89 -1.40 -20.37
N MET A 318 21.90 -1.59 -19.53
CA MET A 318 21.74 -1.67 -18.08
C MET A 318 21.26 -0.34 -17.49
N GLY A 319 21.04 -0.32 -16.18
CA GLY A 319 20.78 0.87 -15.38
C GLY A 319 21.95 1.83 -15.37
N TYR A 320 21.70 3.07 -15.76
CA TYR A 320 22.66 4.17 -15.64
C TYR A 320 22.02 5.35 -14.94
N VAL A 321 22.73 5.87 -13.95
CA VAL A 321 22.48 7.17 -13.34
C VAL A 321 23.24 8.26 -14.08
N GLU A 322 22.69 9.48 -14.08
CA GLU A 322 23.17 10.58 -14.91
C GLU A 322 23.42 11.84 -14.08
N TRP A 323 24.42 12.62 -14.47
CA TRP A 323 24.61 14.00 -14.04
C TRP A 323 24.76 14.90 -15.27
N ASN A 324 24.08 16.05 -15.26
CA ASN A 324 23.88 16.90 -16.43
C ASN A 324 23.93 18.40 -16.10
N VAL A 325 24.37 19.19 -17.07
CA VAL A 325 24.28 20.66 -17.05
C VAL A 325 23.46 21.17 -18.23
N THR A 326 22.51 22.06 -17.96
CA THR A 326 21.60 22.64 -18.96
C THR A 326 21.68 24.16 -18.96
N PRO A 327 22.34 24.79 -19.93
CA PRO A 327 22.29 26.23 -20.09
C PRO A 327 20.86 26.73 -20.31
N ILE A 328 20.50 27.86 -19.70
CA ILE A 328 19.15 28.45 -19.80
C ILE A 328 18.72 28.79 -21.24
N ASP A 329 19.67 28.92 -22.17
CA ASP A 329 19.42 29.18 -23.59
C ASP A 329 19.41 27.92 -24.47
N LYS A 330 19.57 26.73 -23.86
CA LYS A 330 19.61 25.42 -24.52
C LYS A 330 18.72 24.40 -23.80
N PRO A 331 17.39 24.60 -23.75
CA PRO A 331 16.46 23.60 -23.25
C PRO A 331 16.60 22.28 -24.04
N MET A 332 16.38 21.13 -23.39
CA MET A 332 16.65 19.84 -24.00
C MET A 332 15.63 18.73 -23.69
N ASN A 333 15.70 17.66 -24.48
CA ASN A 333 15.10 16.36 -24.14
C ASN A 333 16.22 15.43 -23.68
N SER A 334 16.18 14.92 -22.45
CA SER A 334 17.19 14.00 -21.89
C SER A 334 16.94 12.53 -22.25
N GLY A 335 15.80 12.22 -22.87
CA GLY A 335 15.60 10.93 -23.53
C GLY A 335 14.84 9.86 -22.75
N TRP A 336 14.76 9.91 -21.42
CA TRP A 336 13.98 8.93 -20.63
C TRP A 336 12.48 8.96 -21.01
N PRO A 337 11.78 7.81 -21.15
CA PRO A 337 12.20 6.42 -20.91
C PRO A 337 12.60 5.65 -22.19
N TYR A 338 13.04 6.38 -23.22
CA TYR A 338 13.42 5.80 -24.52
C TYR A 338 14.92 5.55 -24.61
N CYS A 339 15.69 6.35 -23.87
CA CYS A 339 17.14 6.43 -23.92
C CYS A 339 17.69 6.62 -22.49
N THR A 340 18.98 6.32 -22.31
CA THR A 340 19.77 6.70 -21.13
C THR A 340 21.25 6.84 -21.51
N GLY A 341 22.05 7.47 -20.67
CA GLY A 341 23.50 7.64 -20.80
C GLY A 341 23.87 8.37 -22.10
N ASP A 342 24.76 7.76 -22.89
CA ASP A 342 25.18 8.30 -24.19
C ASP A 342 24.14 8.05 -25.31
N ASN A 343 22.87 8.35 -25.02
CA ASN A 343 21.72 8.07 -25.90
C ASN A 343 21.55 6.58 -26.28
N PHE A 344 21.84 5.67 -25.35
CA PHE A 344 21.61 4.24 -25.54
C PHE A 344 20.11 3.95 -25.65
N ASN A 345 19.67 3.41 -26.80
CA ASN A 345 18.25 3.14 -27.02
C ASN A 345 17.76 1.95 -26.18
N TYR A 346 16.54 2.07 -25.65
CA TYR A 346 15.72 0.93 -25.28
C TYR A 346 14.89 0.42 -26.48
N ASN A 347 14.48 -0.84 -26.41
CA ASN A 347 13.52 -1.44 -27.32
C ASN A 347 12.09 -1.04 -26.94
N ASN A 348 11.19 -0.86 -27.92
CA ASN A 348 9.76 -0.68 -27.66
C ASN A 348 9.11 -2.02 -27.23
N TRP A 349 9.50 -2.53 -26.08
CA TRP A 349 9.19 -3.87 -25.60
C TRP A 349 7.67 -4.14 -25.54
N ASN A 350 7.26 -5.34 -25.98
CA ASN A 350 5.87 -5.76 -25.85
C ASN A 350 5.61 -6.45 -24.51
N TYR A 351 5.13 -5.71 -23.52
CA TYR A 351 4.81 -6.24 -22.18
C TYR A 351 3.72 -7.32 -22.17
N ALA A 352 2.81 -7.33 -23.16
CA ALA A 352 1.75 -8.33 -23.22
C ALA A 352 2.25 -9.71 -23.71
N THR A 353 3.34 -9.74 -24.49
CA THR A 353 3.87 -10.97 -25.09
C THR A 353 5.31 -11.29 -24.67
N ALA A 354 5.96 -10.40 -23.91
CA ALA A 354 7.37 -10.48 -23.55
C ALA A 354 8.27 -10.69 -24.78
N THR A 355 8.10 -9.86 -25.82
CA THR A 355 8.89 -9.93 -27.06
C THR A 355 9.36 -8.55 -27.53
N PRO A 356 10.52 -8.45 -28.19
CA PRO A 356 11.00 -7.18 -28.71
C PRO A 356 10.16 -6.68 -29.88
N ARG A 357 10.11 -5.36 -30.06
CA ARG A 357 9.59 -4.68 -31.26
C ARG A 357 10.69 -3.85 -31.93
N GLU A 358 10.34 -2.75 -32.59
CA GLU A 358 11.29 -1.75 -33.06
C GLU A 358 12.01 -1.06 -31.90
N TRP A 359 13.25 -0.68 -32.14
CA TRP A 359 14.02 0.16 -31.23
C TRP A 359 13.55 1.61 -31.33
N PHE A 360 13.61 2.35 -30.23
CA PHE A 360 13.41 3.79 -30.28
C PHE A 360 14.54 4.47 -31.08
N ASP A 361 14.24 5.63 -31.65
CA ASP A 361 15.20 6.46 -32.41
C ASP A 361 15.51 7.72 -31.61
N CYS A 362 16.38 7.60 -30.62
CA CYS A 362 16.75 8.70 -29.72
C CYS A 362 17.39 9.88 -30.46
N ALA A 363 18.33 9.59 -31.36
CA ALA A 363 19.04 10.60 -32.15
C ALA A 363 18.12 11.34 -33.15
N GLY A 364 17.11 10.66 -33.69
CA GLY A 364 16.13 11.25 -34.61
C GLY A 364 14.89 11.84 -33.93
N GLY A 365 14.78 11.74 -32.60
CA GLY A 365 13.59 12.06 -31.82
C GLY A 365 12.69 10.84 -31.62
N PRO A 366 12.55 10.30 -30.39
CA PRO A 366 11.79 9.09 -30.17
C PRO A 366 10.29 9.31 -30.40
N THR A 367 9.61 8.24 -30.83
CA THR A 367 8.16 8.25 -31.04
C THR A 367 7.46 7.74 -29.77
N ASN A 368 6.56 8.56 -29.22
CA ASN A 368 5.77 8.17 -28.06
C ASN A 368 4.61 7.28 -28.49
N THR A 369 4.77 5.98 -28.29
CA THR A 369 3.81 4.93 -28.64
C THR A 369 2.84 4.56 -27.51
N SER A 370 2.85 5.30 -26.40
CA SER A 370 1.92 5.09 -25.28
C SER A 370 0.47 5.33 -25.70
N ARG A 371 -0.44 4.43 -25.28
CA ARG A 371 -1.88 4.66 -25.40
C ARG A 371 -2.39 5.85 -24.57
N TRP A 372 -1.59 6.31 -23.61
CA TRP A 372 -1.89 7.43 -22.72
C TRP A 372 -1.30 8.76 -23.21
N ASN A 373 -0.59 8.77 -24.35
CA ASN A 373 0.03 9.98 -24.85
C ASN A 373 -1.00 11.05 -25.23
N THR A 374 -0.88 12.21 -24.61
CA THR A 374 -1.66 13.42 -24.93
C THR A 374 -0.81 14.49 -25.63
N GLY A 375 0.51 14.32 -25.63
CA GLY A 375 1.52 15.21 -26.20
C GLY A 375 1.85 14.87 -27.65
N LEU A 376 2.99 15.32 -28.15
CA LEU A 376 3.45 15.07 -29.50
C LEU A 376 3.66 13.56 -29.73
N ASP A 377 3.42 13.11 -30.96
CA ASP A 377 3.71 11.71 -31.33
C ASP A 377 5.22 11.50 -31.49
N LYS A 378 5.95 12.52 -31.95
CA LYS A 378 7.41 12.52 -32.09
C LYS A 378 8.02 13.65 -31.25
N LEU A 379 8.93 13.29 -30.35
CA LEU A 379 9.64 14.24 -29.49
C LEU A 379 10.83 14.88 -30.20
N PRO A 380 11.37 15.99 -29.67
CA PRO A 380 12.70 16.47 -30.04
C PRO A 380 13.76 15.36 -29.86
N PRO A 381 14.88 15.38 -30.63
CA PRO A 381 16.02 14.50 -30.40
C PRO A 381 16.47 14.49 -28.94
N ALA A 382 16.84 13.32 -28.44
CA ALA A 382 17.42 13.18 -27.11
C ALA A 382 18.87 13.69 -27.09
N THR A 383 19.28 14.26 -25.96
CA THR A 383 20.62 14.78 -25.71
C THR A 383 21.37 13.77 -24.85
N PRO A 384 22.60 13.37 -25.20
CA PRO A 384 23.42 12.50 -24.37
C PRO A 384 23.67 13.13 -23.00
N ALA A 385 23.82 12.29 -21.97
CA ALA A 385 24.21 12.74 -20.65
C ALA A 385 25.65 13.32 -20.65
N ASP A 386 25.91 14.34 -19.82
CA ASP A 386 27.27 14.89 -19.65
C ASP A 386 28.17 13.90 -18.91
N LEU A 387 27.61 13.20 -17.92
CA LEU A 387 28.23 12.09 -17.19
C LEU A 387 27.18 11.02 -16.92
N TYR A 388 27.54 9.75 -17.10
CA TYR A 388 26.73 8.61 -16.67
C TYR A 388 27.60 7.52 -16.02
N TYR A 389 27.06 6.80 -15.05
CA TYR A 389 27.75 5.71 -14.38
C TYR A 389 26.79 4.60 -13.94
N GLY A 390 27.34 3.38 -13.77
CA GLY A 390 26.62 2.22 -13.25
C GLY A 390 27.22 1.75 -11.91
N ASP A 391 26.94 0.52 -11.49
CA ASP A 391 27.33 0.02 -10.15
C ASP A 391 28.84 -0.14 -9.92
N ASN A 392 29.63 -0.22 -11.00
CA ASN A 392 31.07 -0.35 -10.87
C ASN A 392 31.81 0.34 -12.02
N ASN A 393 33.12 0.52 -11.82
CA ASN A 393 34.00 1.26 -12.71
C ASN A 393 34.12 0.76 -14.15
N THR A 394 33.66 -0.45 -14.46
CA THR A 394 33.68 -0.98 -15.82
C THR A 394 32.42 -0.63 -16.61
N HIS A 395 31.37 -0.13 -15.95
CA HIS A 395 30.09 0.22 -16.57
C HIS A 395 30.12 1.59 -17.27
N GLN A 396 31.12 2.44 -16.97
CA GLN A 396 31.27 3.80 -17.47
C GLN A 396 32.53 4.02 -18.32
N PRO A 397 32.60 5.13 -19.08
CA PRO A 397 33.82 5.57 -19.75
C PRO A 397 35.01 5.75 -18.80
N ALA A 398 36.19 5.33 -19.28
CA ALA A 398 37.45 5.42 -18.53
C ALA A 398 37.85 6.84 -18.09
N ALA A 399 37.24 7.88 -18.67
CA ALA A 399 37.51 9.28 -18.29
C ALA A 399 37.00 9.63 -16.88
N TRP A 400 36.03 8.88 -16.38
CA TRP A 400 35.47 9.02 -15.03
C TRP A 400 35.29 7.67 -14.33
N ALA A 401 36.03 6.65 -14.79
CA ALA A 401 36.29 5.46 -13.99
C ALA A 401 37.08 5.91 -12.74
N GLY A 402 36.44 5.82 -11.58
CA GLY A 402 36.89 6.37 -10.31
C GLY A 402 35.72 6.94 -9.49
N LEU A 403 34.62 7.32 -10.14
CA LEU A 403 33.44 7.86 -9.43
C LEU A 403 32.84 6.81 -8.45
N THR A 404 32.91 5.53 -8.80
CA THR A 404 32.47 4.41 -7.94
C THR A 404 33.62 3.77 -7.16
N ASP A 405 34.80 4.41 -7.07
CA ASP A 405 35.91 3.97 -6.19
C ASP A 405 36.00 4.80 -4.90
N PHE A 406 35.19 5.86 -4.80
CA PHE A 406 35.25 6.81 -3.70
C PHE A 406 34.77 6.21 -2.37
N ASP A 407 33.89 5.22 -2.44
CA ASP A 407 33.49 4.37 -1.34
C ASP A 407 33.33 2.92 -1.83
N PRO A 408 33.67 1.90 -1.02
CA PRO A 408 33.45 0.50 -1.38
C PRO A 408 31.98 0.05 -1.38
N GLN A 409 31.05 0.86 -0.84
CA GLN A 409 29.61 0.55 -0.88
C GLN A 409 29.07 0.57 -2.31
N GLY A 410 28.10 -0.33 -2.58
CA GLY A 410 27.42 -0.43 -3.87
C GLY A 410 26.19 0.48 -3.98
N GLY A 411 25.45 0.37 -5.08
CA GLY A 411 24.23 1.14 -5.34
C GLY A 411 24.45 2.45 -6.09
N GLN A 412 23.35 3.10 -6.49
CA GLN A 412 23.36 4.32 -7.29
C GLN A 412 22.30 5.32 -6.78
N GLY A 413 22.75 6.46 -6.26
CA GLY A 413 21.91 7.51 -5.69
C GLY A 413 22.40 8.92 -6.02
N PRO A 414 22.36 9.36 -7.28
CA PRO A 414 22.94 10.64 -7.68
C PRO A 414 22.09 11.84 -7.24
N MET A 415 22.72 12.84 -6.64
CA MET A 415 22.10 14.11 -6.27
C MET A 415 22.82 15.27 -6.96
N GLY A 416 22.05 16.13 -7.63
CA GLY A 416 22.55 17.43 -8.08
C GLY A 416 22.97 18.31 -6.88
N GLY A 417 23.79 19.31 -7.14
CA GLY A 417 24.26 20.21 -6.10
C GLY A 417 24.82 21.52 -6.66
N PRO A 418 25.20 22.44 -5.75
CA PRO A 418 25.45 23.83 -6.09
C PRO A 418 26.77 24.07 -6.78
N VAL A 419 26.84 25.16 -7.55
CA VAL A 419 28.10 25.70 -8.07
C VAL A 419 28.70 26.68 -7.06
N TYR A 420 29.93 26.41 -6.60
CA TYR A 420 30.59 27.33 -5.69
C TYR A 420 31.17 28.54 -6.44
N HIS A 421 30.80 29.76 -6.07
CA HIS A 421 31.42 30.99 -6.56
C HIS A 421 32.20 31.68 -5.44
N TYR A 422 33.51 31.81 -5.62
CA TYR A 422 34.36 32.44 -4.63
C TYR A 422 34.15 33.96 -4.59
N ASP A 423 33.71 34.46 -3.43
CA ASP A 423 33.63 35.89 -3.16
C ASP A 423 34.77 36.36 -2.24
N ALA A 424 35.77 37.02 -2.82
CA ALA A 424 36.87 37.63 -2.08
C ALA A 424 36.42 38.72 -1.10
N SER A 425 35.25 39.33 -1.32
CA SER A 425 34.70 40.38 -0.47
C SER A 425 33.93 39.83 0.74
N ASN A 426 33.53 38.55 0.70
CA ASN A 426 32.90 37.88 1.81
C ASN A 426 33.89 37.84 2.99
N PRO A 427 33.60 38.53 4.12
CA PRO A 427 34.52 38.63 5.24
C PRO A 427 34.60 37.34 6.05
N SER A 428 33.76 36.34 5.76
CA SER A 428 33.74 35.07 6.47
C SER A 428 35.10 34.39 6.40
N PRO A 429 35.67 33.98 7.55
CA PRO A 429 36.88 33.19 7.60
C PRO A 429 36.64 31.71 7.30
N THR A 430 35.37 31.27 7.23
CA THR A 430 34.98 29.87 6.99
C THR A 430 34.71 29.56 5.52
N LYS A 431 34.64 30.59 4.66
CA LYS A 431 34.36 30.42 3.25
C LYS A 431 35.39 29.53 2.58
N PHE A 432 34.96 28.71 1.65
CA PHE A 432 35.86 27.86 0.88
C PHE A 432 36.90 28.68 0.09
N PRO A 433 38.10 28.11 -0.14
CA PRO A 433 39.16 28.78 -0.89
C PRO A 433 38.79 28.95 -2.37
N GLU A 434 39.42 29.93 -3.04
CA GLU A 434 39.24 30.23 -4.47
C GLU A 434 39.44 29.03 -5.40
N TYR A 435 40.17 28.00 -4.95
CA TYR A 435 40.33 26.74 -5.68
C TYR A 435 39.00 26.10 -6.11
N TRP A 436 37.96 26.21 -5.28
CA TRP A 436 36.65 25.62 -5.58
C TRP A 436 35.79 26.47 -6.51
N ASP A 437 36.24 27.68 -6.88
CA ASP A 437 35.50 28.59 -7.73
C ASP A 437 35.08 27.91 -9.04
N LYS A 438 33.77 27.96 -9.34
CA LYS A 438 33.08 27.38 -10.50
C LYS A 438 33.07 25.86 -10.58
N LYS A 439 33.38 25.15 -9.49
CA LYS A 439 33.20 23.70 -9.43
C LYS A 439 31.77 23.38 -9.03
N PHE A 440 31.21 22.36 -9.67
CA PHE A 440 29.87 21.84 -9.42
C PHE A 440 29.97 20.78 -8.33
N PHE A 441 29.26 20.97 -7.23
CA PHE A 441 29.19 19.96 -6.17
C PHE A 441 28.12 18.92 -6.50
N PHE A 442 28.39 17.69 -6.10
CA PHE A 442 27.57 16.52 -6.32
C PHE A 442 27.55 15.70 -5.04
N ALA A 443 26.42 15.09 -4.72
CA ALA A 443 26.30 14.17 -3.61
C ALA A 443 25.85 12.79 -4.13
N GLU A 444 26.44 11.74 -3.57
CA GLU A 444 26.07 10.35 -3.84
C GLU A 444 25.44 9.80 -2.57
N PHE A 445 24.13 9.57 -2.64
CA PHE A 445 23.31 9.11 -1.54
C PHE A 445 23.58 7.65 -1.15
N SER A 446 23.73 6.74 -2.11
CA SER A 446 23.90 5.30 -1.84
C SER A 446 25.33 4.92 -1.44
N GLN A 447 26.33 5.71 -1.86
CA GLN A 447 27.76 5.49 -1.64
C GLN A 447 28.39 6.50 -0.66
N ASP A 448 27.59 7.31 0.03
CA ASP A 448 28.01 8.15 1.16
C ASP A 448 29.12 9.19 0.90
N TYR A 449 29.17 9.81 -0.28
CA TYR A 449 30.22 10.78 -0.59
C TYR A 449 29.74 12.09 -1.21
N LEU A 450 30.60 13.11 -1.10
CA LEU A 450 30.51 14.35 -1.86
C LEU A 450 31.62 14.38 -2.91
N ALA A 451 31.32 14.91 -4.09
CA ALA A 451 32.29 15.12 -5.16
C ALA A 451 32.18 16.53 -5.74
N ALA A 452 33.23 16.95 -6.44
CA ALA A 452 33.26 18.20 -7.17
C ALA A 452 33.72 17.99 -8.62
N PHE A 453 32.98 18.56 -9.56
CA PHE A 453 33.25 18.46 -10.98
C PHE A 453 33.77 19.79 -11.55
N THR A 454 34.82 19.70 -12.35
CA THR A 454 35.39 20.85 -13.09
C THR A 454 34.87 20.84 -14.52
N VAL A 455 34.08 21.85 -14.88
CA VAL A 455 33.43 21.97 -16.19
C VAL A 455 34.05 23.11 -16.99
N THR A 456 34.29 22.89 -18.29
CA THR A 456 34.92 23.90 -19.17
C THR A 456 33.91 24.88 -19.78
N GLY A 457 33.28 25.70 -18.93
CA GLY A 457 32.23 26.65 -19.32
C GLY A 457 30.83 26.16 -18.92
N ALA A 458 29.78 26.90 -19.32
CA ALA A 458 28.39 26.60 -18.95
C ALA A 458 27.83 25.29 -19.55
N ASP A 459 28.47 24.78 -20.61
CA ASP A 459 28.10 23.55 -21.33
C ASP A 459 29.33 22.73 -21.78
N GLY A 460 30.46 22.94 -21.10
CA GLY A 460 31.70 22.24 -21.44
C GLY A 460 31.70 20.80 -20.93
N PRO A 461 32.59 19.93 -21.44
CA PRO A 461 32.79 18.62 -20.83
C PRO A 461 33.32 18.75 -19.40
N VAL A 462 33.02 17.73 -18.58
CA VAL A 462 33.70 17.48 -17.32
C VAL A 462 35.17 17.15 -17.60
N THR A 463 36.07 17.86 -16.95
CA THR A 463 37.53 17.76 -17.14
C THR A 463 38.28 17.38 -15.87
N GLY A 464 37.60 17.35 -14.73
CA GLY A 464 38.15 16.92 -13.45
C GLY A 464 37.02 16.47 -12.52
N ILE A 465 37.28 15.39 -11.80
CA ILE A 465 36.40 14.80 -10.79
C ILE A 465 37.25 14.60 -9.55
N GLU A 466 36.78 15.11 -8.42
CA GLU A 466 37.49 15.09 -7.15
C GLU A 466 36.52 14.66 -6.05
N GLN A 467 36.88 13.65 -5.25
CA GLN A 467 36.17 13.36 -4.01
C GLN A 467 36.41 14.52 -3.04
N PHE A 468 35.33 15.11 -2.55
CA PHE A 468 35.39 16.21 -1.60
C PHE A 468 35.21 15.68 -0.18
N LEU A 469 36.19 15.97 0.68
CA LEU A 469 36.19 15.60 2.10
C LEU A 469 35.83 14.11 2.37
N PRO A 470 36.68 13.16 1.92
CA PRO A 470 36.38 11.72 2.00
C PRO A 470 36.07 11.23 3.43
N ASN A 471 35.20 10.22 3.56
CA ASN A 471 34.85 9.62 4.85
C ASN A 471 36.04 9.03 5.62
N SER A 472 37.06 8.54 4.90
CA SER A 472 38.33 8.10 5.52
C SER A 472 39.08 9.25 6.22
N ALA A 473 39.05 10.45 5.62
CA ALA A 473 39.63 11.65 6.22
C ALA A 473 38.79 12.11 7.41
N LEU A 474 37.45 12.21 7.27
CA LEU A 474 36.53 12.56 8.35
C LEU A 474 36.72 11.63 9.55
N THR A 475 36.77 10.32 9.33
CA THR A 475 37.02 9.31 10.38
C THR A 475 38.36 9.54 11.08
N SER A 476 39.44 9.79 10.31
CA SER A 476 40.78 10.03 10.88
C SER A 476 40.86 11.29 11.73
N MET A 477 40.06 12.31 11.41
CA MET A 477 39.91 13.56 12.14
C MET A 477 38.75 13.49 13.17
N ALA A 478 38.17 12.30 13.33
CA ALA A 478 37.02 12.02 14.16
C ALA A 478 35.85 13.01 13.93
N MET A 479 35.63 13.48 12.72
CA MET A 479 34.47 14.29 12.37
C MET A 479 33.27 13.38 12.05
N PRO A 480 32.03 13.90 12.06
CA PRO A 480 30.90 13.19 11.47
C PRO A 480 31.24 12.80 10.03
N ILE A 481 30.93 11.58 9.63
CA ILE A 481 31.04 11.14 8.24
C ILE A 481 29.91 11.77 7.40
N THR A 482 30.03 11.72 6.08
CA THR A 482 28.91 11.86 5.16
C THR A 482 28.23 10.52 5.03
N ASP A 483 26.90 10.52 5.09
CA ASP A 483 26.09 9.33 5.30
C ASP A 483 24.71 9.60 4.69
N SER A 484 24.46 9.04 3.51
CA SER A 484 23.26 9.27 2.70
C SER A 484 22.92 10.77 2.56
N PRO A 485 23.82 11.59 1.96
CA PRO A 485 23.60 13.04 1.80
C PRO A 485 22.36 13.31 0.95
N MET A 486 21.34 13.89 1.56
CA MET A 486 20.04 14.14 0.95
C MET A 486 19.96 15.49 0.25
N ASP A 487 20.64 16.50 0.80
CA ASP A 487 20.67 17.85 0.23
C ASP A 487 21.90 18.65 0.70
N ILE A 488 22.38 19.57 -0.15
CA ILE A 488 23.56 20.41 0.09
C ILE A 488 23.38 21.84 -0.44
N GLU A 489 23.73 22.86 0.36
CA GLU A 489 23.60 24.27 -0.04
C GLU A 489 24.76 25.12 0.51
N PHE A 490 25.25 26.09 -0.27
CA PHE A 490 26.20 27.08 0.25
C PHE A 490 25.48 28.22 0.97
N GLY A 491 25.82 28.44 2.24
CA GLY A 491 25.29 29.56 3.00
C GLY A 491 25.93 30.92 2.66
N PRO A 492 25.37 32.04 3.16
CA PRO A 492 25.92 33.39 2.93
C PRO A 492 27.32 33.60 3.51
N ASP A 493 27.80 32.70 4.36
CA ASP A 493 29.17 32.67 4.88
C ASP A 493 30.17 31.89 4.02
N GLY A 494 29.74 31.34 2.88
CA GLY A 494 30.56 30.57 1.96
C GLY A 494 30.94 29.19 2.49
N SER A 495 30.28 28.72 3.54
CA SER A 495 30.36 27.36 4.09
C SER A 495 29.31 26.47 3.41
N LEU A 496 29.58 25.18 3.28
CA LEU A 496 28.65 24.20 2.72
C LEU A 496 27.79 23.58 3.83
N TYR A 497 26.48 23.65 3.72
CA TYR A 497 25.53 22.98 4.62
C TYR A 497 25.15 21.64 4.00
N VAL A 498 25.06 20.60 4.83
CA VAL A 498 24.81 19.23 4.40
C VAL A 498 23.74 18.62 5.27
N LEU A 499 22.68 18.10 4.67
CA LEU A 499 21.63 17.35 5.32
C LEU A 499 21.81 15.86 4.99
N ASP A 500 22.21 15.08 5.99
CA ASP A 500 22.40 13.63 5.87
C ASP A 500 21.14 12.91 6.34
N TYR A 501 20.73 11.88 5.59
CA TYR A 501 19.58 11.03 5.90
C TYR A 501 19.90 9.89 6.88
N GLY A 502 21.13 9.37 6.89
CA GLY A 502 21.58 8.29 7.76
C GLY A 502 20.98 6.91 7.48
N ASP A 503 21.40 5.91 8.25
CA ASP A 503 20.97 4.51 8.11
C ASP A 503 19.59 4.24 8.75
N GLY A 504 18.61 3.94 7.90
CA GLY A 504 17.30 3.49 8.34
C GLY A 504 16.18 3.92 7.40
N PHE A 505 14.95 3.53 7.74
CA PHE A 505 13.83 3.57 6.80
C PHE A 505 12.62 4.31 7.37
N PHE A 506 12.13 5.30 6.62
CA PHE A 506 10.81 5.94 6.80
C PHE A 506 10.59 6.62 8.16
N ARG A 507 11.68 7.01 8.84
CA ARG A 507 11.68 7.54 10.20
C ARG A 507 12.81 8.55 10.40
N ALA A 508 12.85 9.13 11.59
CA ALA A 508 14.01 9.91 12.00
C ALA A 508 15.17 8.98 12.37
N ASN A 509 16.20 8.93 11.52
CA ASN A 509 17.35 8.06 11.78
C ASN A 509 18.28 8.69 12.85
N PRO A 510 18.82 7.90 13.80
CA PRO A 510 19.66 8.44 14.88
C PRO A 510 20.99 9.07 14.42
N ASP A 511 21.50 8.62 13.28
CA ASP A 511 22.70 9.07 12.58
C ASP A 511 22.43 10.20 11.56
N ALA A 512 21.18 10.39 11.12
CA ALA A 512 20.76 11.56 10.34
C ALA A 512 21.18 12.86 11.03
N GLY A 513 21.44 13.91 10.25
CA GLY A 513 21.82 15.18 10.84
C GLY A 513 21.97 16.31 9.85
N LEU A 514 21.93 17.53 10.38
CA LEU A 514 22.25 18.73 9.65
C LEU A 514 23.63 19.22 10.09
N TYR A 515 24.51 19.45 9.13
CA TYR A 515 25.90 19.81 9.33
C TYR A 515 26.28 21.06 8.56
N ARG A 516 27.38 21.69 8.98
CA ARG A 516 28.07 22.76 8.24
C ARG A 516 29.53 22.38 8.06
N ILE A 517 30.03 22.47 6.84
CA ILE A 517 31.43 22.28 6.49
C ILE A 517 32.07 23.67 6.33
N ASP A 518 33.05 23.95 7.17
CA ASP A 518 33.83 25.19 7.17
C ASP A 518 35.25 24.93 6.64
N TYR A 519 35.81 25.89 5.89
CA TYR A 519 37.26 25.96 5.67
C TYR A 519 37.92 26.72 6.83
N ALA A 520 38.77 26.03 7.59
CA ALA A 520 39.40 26.53 8.80
C ALA A 520 40.87 26.03 8.91
N PRO A 521 41.83 26.55 8.12
CA PRO A 521 43.25 26.12 8.13
C PRO A 521 44.04 26.54 9.39
N GLY A 522 43.34 26.95 10.44
CA GLY A 522 43.92 27.40 11.71
C GLY A 522 43.21 26.69 12.87
N ASN A 523 43.01 27.43 13.97
CA ASN A 523 42.29 26.91 15.13
C ASN A 523 40.91 26.37 14.71
N LYS A 524 40.62 25.10 14.99
CA LYS A 524 39.33 24.45 14.73
C LYS A 524 38.30 24.78 15.81
N THR A 525 37.06 24.46 15.50
CA THR A 525 35.94 24.55 16.41
C THR A 525 35.92 23.29 17.28
N PRO A 526 35.94 23.41 18.62
CA PRO A 526 35.90 22.25 19.49
C PRO A 526 34.67 21.39 19.23
N GLN A 527 34.85 20.08 19.18
CA GLN A 527 33.76 19.14 19.01
C GLN A 527 33.10 18.87 20.36
N ALA A 528 32.05 19.63 20.68
CA ALA A 528 31.25 19.45 21.88
C ALA A 528 30.48 18.11 21.83
N LYS A 529 30.53 17.33 22.92
CA LYS A 529 29.75 16.09 23.07
C LYS A 529 29.13 16.03 24.46
N ILE A 530 27.82 15.76 24.51
CA ILE A 530 27.07 15.55 25.75
C ILE A 530 26.85 14.06 25.97
N SER A 531 27.03 13.60 27.20
CA SER A 531 26.46 12.34 27.70
C SER A 531 25.56 12.61 28.90
N THR A 532 24.52 11.80 29.07
CA THR A 532 23.58 11.88 30.18
C THR A 532 23.34 10.49 30.76
N ASP A 533 23.16 10.36 32.08
CA ASP A 533 22.76 9.07 32.68
C ASP A 533 21.30 8.70 32.37
N ARG A 534 20.46 9.71 32.09
CA ARG A 534 19.07 9.59 31.64
C ARG A 534 18.63 10.86 30.92
N ALA A 535 17.75 10.71 29.93
CA ALA A 535 17.18 11.84 29.19
C ALA A 535 15.70 12.09 29.53
N SER A 536 15.05 11.19 30.28
CA SER A 536 13.64 11.35 30.63
C SER A 536 13.24 10.69 31.95
N SER A 537 12.10 11.10 32.51
CA SER A 537 11.40 10.41 33.61
C SER A 537 9.90 10.66 33.57
N SER A 538 9.14 9.78 34.22
CA SER A 538 7.68 9.92 34.40
C SER A 538 7.26 10.94 35.45
N GLU A 539 8.19 11.31 36.34
CA GLU A 539 7.89 12.15 37.50
C GLU A 539 8.97 13.22 37.70
N ALA A 540 8.56 14.36 38.25
CA ALA A 540 9.46 15.36 38.80
C ALA A 540 9.69 15.13 40.32
N PRO A 541 10.87 15.45 40.87
CA PRO A 541 12.02 16.01 40.16
C PRO A 541 12.85 14.95 39.42
N LEU A 542 13.48 15.36 38.33
CA LEU A 542 14.48 14.57 37.60
C LEU A 542 15.88 15.16 37.82
N THR A 543 16.75 14.41 38.49
CA THR A 543 18.19 14.73 38.52
C THR A 543 18.89 14.00 37.39
N VAL A 544 19.64 14.74 36.58
CA VAL A 544 20.44 14.24 35.46
C VAL A 544 21.90 14.55 35.71
N GLU A 545 22.76 13.55 35.55
CA GLU A 545 24.20 13.69 35.53
C GLU A 545 24.67 13.91 34.09
N PHE A 546 25.24 15.09 33.82
CA PHE A 546 25.76 15.47 32.51
C PHE A 546 27.28 15.30 32.44
N GLY A 547 27.75 14.75 31.32
CA GLY A 547 29.16 14.60 31.00
C GLY A 547 29.53 15.31 29.71
N ALA A 548 30.71 15.94 29.70
CA ALA A 548 31.34 16.55 28.52
C ALA A 548 32.70 15.91 28.17
N ALA A 549 33.07 14.82 28.85
CA ALA A 549 34.40 14.21 28.74
C ALA A 549 34.74 13.67 27.33
N ALA A 550 33.72 13.41 26.51
CA ALA A 550 33.89 12.99 25.12
C ALA A 550 34.13 14.17 24.16
N SER A 551 34.02 15.42 24.65
CA SER A 551 34.34 16.60 23.86
C SER A 551 35.85 16.65 23.62
N ARG A 552 36.26 17.08 22.43
CA ARG A 552 37.67 17.19 22.07
C ARG A 552 37.92 18.40 21.20
N ASP A 553 39.19 18.73 21.12
CA ASP A 553 39.75 19.71 20.21
C ASP A 553 40.99 19.06 19.59
N GLU A 554 41.21 19.28 18.29
CA GLU A 554 42.37 18.69 17.61
C GLU A 554 43.67 19.39 18.07
N GLU A 555 43.55 20.67 18.43
CA GLU A 555 44.63 21.46 18.98
C GLU A 555 44.93 21.13 20.44
N PRO A 556 46.22 21.11 20.84
CA PRO A 556 46.59 20.94 22.22
C PRO A 556 46.17 22.17 23.05
N GLY A 557 45.28 21.98 24.01
CA GLY A 557 44.81 23.08 24.85
C GLY A 557 43.92 22.61 25.99
N THR A 558 43.66 23.53 26.92
CA THR A 558 42.63 23.31 27.95
C THR A 558 41.29 23.75 27.40
N LEU A 559 40.33 22.84 27.38
CA LEU A 559 38.94 23.15 27.06
C LEU A 559 38.19 23.71 28.28
N THR A 560 37.32 24.67 28.04
CA THR A 560 36.37 25.20 29.01
C THR A 560 34.96 24.75 28.65
N TYR A 561 34.16 24.43 29.67
CA TYR A 561 32.86 23.79 29.54
C TYR A 561 31.82 24.61 30.27
N GLU A 562 30.78 25.03 29.57
CA GLU A 562 29.68 25.82 30.11
C GLU A 562 28.35 25.15 29.74
N TRP A 563 27.45 25.05 30.71
CA TRP A 563 26.17 24.36 30.58
C TRP A 563 25.00 25.33 30.77
N ASP A 564 24.04 25.28 29.87
CA ASP A 564 22.74 25.96 29.93
C ASP A 564 21.68 24.85 29.97
N PHE A 565 20.90 24.73 31.05
CA PHE A 565 20.02 23.58 31.25
C PHE A 565 18.60 23.79 30.74
N ASP A 566 18.18 25.03 30.51
CA ASP A 566 16.82 25.35 30.07
C ASP A 566 16.76 25.97 28.65
N GLY A 567 17.92 26.18 28.02
CA GLY A 567 18.05 26.72 26.68
C GLY A 567 17.73 28.23 26.61
N ASN A 568 17.71 28.93 27.75
CA ASN A 568 17.33 30.34 27.80
C ASN A 568 18.42 31.31 27.32
N GLY A 569 19.64 30.81 27.06
CA GLY A 569 20.79 31.61 26.66
C GLY A 569 21.82 31.85 27.77
N SER A 570 21.48 31.58 29.03
CA SER A 570 22.32 31.72 30.22
C SER A 570 23.03 30.40 30.53
N PHE A 571 24.33 30.46 30.75
CA PHE A 571 25.10 29.29 31.18
C PHE A 571 25.13 29.22 32.72
N ASP A 572 24.42 28.25 33.27
CA ASP A 572 24.14 28.07 34.69
C ASP A 572 25.25 27.35 35.45
N ALA A 573 26.04 26.52 34.76
CA ALA A 573 27.10 25.72 35.37
C ALA A 573 28.33 25.58 34.46
N SER A 574 29.43 25.12 35.05
CA SER A 574 30.68 24.86 34.32
C SER A 574 31.37 23.60 34.83
N GLY A 575 32.00 22.86 33.93
CA GLY A 575 32.79 21.66 34.27
C GLY A 575 32.52 20.47 33.36
N VAL A 576 33.41 19.48 33.41
CA VAL A 576 33.32 18.25 32.60
C VAL A 576 32.18 17.34 33.07
N THR A 577 31.89 17.33 34.37
CA THR A 577 30.78 16.57 34.95
C THR A 577 29.99 17.51 35.86
N VAL A 578 28.69 17.62 35.61
CA VAL A 578 27.77 18.50 36.35
C VAL A 578 26.46 17.77 36.60
N SER A 579 25.81 18.06 37.73
CA SER A 579 24.51 17.52 38.09
C SER A 579 23.49 18.65 38.07
N HIS A 580 22.33 18.43 37.46
CA HIS A 580 21.22 19.38 37.45
C HIS A 580 19.91 18.68 37.79
N THR A 581 19.05 19.34 38.56
CA THR A 581 17.74 18.82 38.97
C THR A 581 16.63 19.69 38.37
N TYR A 582 15.90 19.10 37.43
CA TYR A 582 14.67 19.66 36.88
C TYR A 582 13.52 19.36 37.85
N THR A 583 12.92 20.41 38.41
CA THR A 583 11.95 20.28 39.53
C THR A 583 10.49 20.30 39.09
N GLU A 584 10.22 20.71 37.86
CA GLU A 584 8.89 20.82 37.28
C GLU A 584 8.76 19.88 36.07
N LEU A 585 7.52 19.55 35.71
CA LEU A 585 7.23 18.82 34.48
C LEU A 585 7.47 19.72 33.27
N GLY A 586 8.06 19.17 32.21
CA GLY A 586 8.35 19.92 30.99
C GLY A 586 9.40 19.26 30.11
N GLN A 587 9.55 19.79 28.89
CA GLN A 587 10.70 19.54 28.03
C GLN A 587 11.71 20.68 28.18
N TYR A 588 12.97 20.32 28.35
CA TYR A 588 14.09 21.24 28.51
C TYR A 588 15.16 20.92 27.47
N THR A 589 15.84 21.94 26.95
CA THR A 589 16.99 21.73 26.06
C THR A 589 18.26 22.05 26.80
N ALA A 590 18.98 21.01 27.22
CA ALA A 590 20.30 21.17 27.81
C ALA A 590 21.33 21.41 26.70
N ARG A 591 22.15 22.45 26.87
CA ARG A 591 23.17 22.87 25.91
C ARG A 591 24.53 22.94 26.57
N LEU A 592 25.51 22.36 25.90
CA LEU A 592 26.92 22.45 26.24
C LEU A 592 27.61 23.38 25.26
N ARG A 593 28.36 24.35 25.78
CA ARG A 593 29.37 25.11 25.03
C ARG A 593 30.75 24.66 25.47
N VAL A 594 31.57 24.25 24.50
CA VAL A 594 32.98 23.92 24.71
C VAL A 594 33.82 24.98 24.01
N THR A 595 34.68 25.67 24.75
CA THR A 595 35.56 26.71 24.19
C THR A 595 37.02 26.33 24.41
N ASP A 596 37.82 26.42 23.35
CA ASP A 596 39.27 26.15 23.40
C ASP A 596 40.08 27.35 23.91
N ALA A 597 41.40 27.19 23.90
CA ALA A 597 42.35 28.23 24.29
C ALA A 597 42.51 29.36 23.24
N GLY A 598 42.15 29.10 21.98
CA GLY A 598 42.11 30.07 20.88
C GLY A 598 40.84 30.93 20.86
N GLY A 599 39.83 30.56 21.65
CA GLY A 599 38.54 31.25 21.79
C GLY A 599 37.45 30.78 20.83
N ARG A 600 37.64 29.71 20.05
CA ARG A 600 36.53 29.13 19.25
C ARG A 600 35.68 28.24 20.14
N SER A 601 34.40 28.14 19.80
CA SER A 601 33.44 27.39 20.59
C SER A 601 32.54 26.51 19.73
N GLY A 602 32.35 25.28 20.17
CA GLY A 602 31.38 24.34 19.62
C GLY A 602 30.20 24.15 20.58
N LEU A 603 29.06 23.77 20.01
CA LEU A 603 27.82 23.53 20.74
C LEU A 603 27.36 22.09 20.57
N ALA A 604 26.77 21.55 21.63
CA ALA A 604 25.98 20.33 21.58
C ALA A 604 24.71 20.54 22.38
N THR A 605 23.62 19.90 21.98
CA THR A 605 22.33 19.99 22.66
C THR A 605 21.74 18.60 22.86
N THR A 606 21.01 18.42 23.95
CA THR A 606 20.17 17.24 24.19
C THR A 606 18.84 17.67 24.82
N GLU A 607 17.76 16.96 24.48
CA GLU A 607 16.45 17.20 25.07
C GLU A 607 16.32 16.37 26.36
N ILE A 608 15.79 17.00 27.42
CA ILE A 608 15.45 16.35 28.69
C ILE A 608 13.95 16.48 28.91
N THR A 609 13.27 15.35 29.09
CA THR A 609 11.81 15.30 29.28
C THR A 609 11.46 14.88 30.71
N VAL A 610 10.78 15.73 31.46
CA VAL A 610 10.32 15.43 32.83
C VAL A 610 8.80 15.33 32.84
N GLY A 611 8.29 14.16 33.19
CA GLY A 611 6.86 13.87 33.24
C GLY A 611 6.38 12.88 32.18
N ASN A 612 7.22 12.48 31.22
CA ASN A 612 6.86 11.51 30.19
C ASN A 612 8.10 10.71 29.74
N THR A 613 7.93 9.43 29.44
CA THR A 613 8.98 8.57 28.87
C THR A 613 8.54 8.01 27.52
N ALA A 614 9.49 7.71 26.63
CA ALA A 614 9.14 7.09 25.36
C ALA A 614 8.56 5.67 25.58
N PRO A 615 7.45 5.33 24.90
CA PRO A 615 6.86 4.01 25.03
C PRO A 615 7.80 2.96 24.43
N GLN A 616 7.87 1.79 25.04
CA GLN A 616 8.57 0.64 24.46
C GLN A 616 7.64 -0.06 23.47
N VAL A 617 7.97 0.02 22.19
CA VAL A 617 7.27 -0.69 21.11
C VAL A 617 8.01 -2.00 20.85
N THR A 618 7.27 -3.09 20.63
CA THR A 618 7.86 -4.39 20.31
C THR A 618 7.00 -5.14 19.31
N ILE A 619 7.59 -5.51 18.18
CA ILE A 619 7.05 -6.47 17.22
C ILE A 619 7.23 -7.86 17.84
N GLN A 620 6.16 -8.39 18.42
CA GLN A 620 6.17 -9.69 19.10
C GLN A 620 6.22 -10.86 18.12
N THR A 621 5.64 -10.68 16.94
CA THR A 621 5.68 -11.60 15.82
C THR A 621 5.47 -10.79 14.53
N PRO A 622 6.07 -11.20 13.40
CA PRO A 622 7.11 -12.23 13.28
C PRO A 622 8.41 -11.80 13.99
N GLY A 623 9.39 -12.72 14.09
CA GLY A 623 10.74 -12.35 14.54
C GLY A 623 11.57 -11.82 13.38
N ASP A 624 12.53 -10.95 13.70
CA ASP A 624 13.42 -10.25 12.76
C ASP A 624 14.28 -11.19 11.92
N GLY A 625 14.46 -10.92 10.63
CA GLY A 625 15.18 -11.78 9.69
C GLY A 625 14.39 -13.02 9.21
N GLY A 626 13.08 -13.04 9.44
CA GLY A 626 12.22 -14.17 9.04
C GLY A 626 12.02 -14.26 7.53
N PHE A 627 11.87 -15.48 7.01
CA PHE A 627 11.81 -15.74 5.56
C PHE A 627 10.40 -15.77 4.98
N VAL A 628 10.22 -15.24 3.76
CA VAL A 628 8.95 -15.27 2.99
C VAL A 628 9.16 -15.61 1.51
N ASP A 629 8.13 -16.11 0.85
CA ASP A 629 8.02 -15.97 -0.61
C ASP A 629 7.37 -14.62 -0.94
N TRP A 630 7.80 -13.94 -2.00
CA TRP A 630 7.12 -12.74 -2.48
C TRP A 630 5.65 -13.06 -2.84
N GLY A 631 4.71 -12.21 -2.39
CA GLY A 631 3.27 -12.48 -2.44
C GLY A 631 2.70 -13.17 -1.20
N ASP A 632 3.54 -13.66 -0.28
CA ASP A 632 3.09 -14.17 1.01
C ASP A 632 2.49 -13.07 1.88
N VAL A 633 1.68 -13.50 2.85
CA VAL A 633 1.10 -12.62 3.86
C VAL A 633 1.66 -12.98 5.21
N VAL A 634 2.18 -11.97 5.90
CA VAL A 634 2.94 -12.11 7.14
C VAL A 634 2.12 -11.56 8.30
N PRO A 635 1.67 -12.41 9.24
CA PRO A 635 0.91 -11.97 10.39
C PRO A 635 1.79 -11.25 11.39
N PHE A 636 1.27 -10.17 11.97
CA PHE A 636 2.00 -9.40 12.97
C PHE A 636 1.20 -9.17 14.25
N ARG A 637 1.95 -9.00 15.35
CA ARG A 637 1.44 -8.54 16.63
C ARG A 637 2.44 -7.58 17.26
N ILE A 638 1.93 -6.44 17.69
CA ILE A 638 2.70 -5.36 18.30
C ILE A 638 2.23 -5.23 19.75
N ALA A 639 3.19 -5.12 20.66
CA ALA A 639 2.94 -4.68 22.02
C ALA A 639 3.54 -3.30 22.22
N VAL A 640 2.90 -2.55 23.11
CA VAL A 640 3.41 -1.29 23.59
C VAL A 640 3.31 -1.32 25.10
N SER A 641 4.38 -0.94 25.78
CA SER A 641 4.38 -0.69 27.22
C SER A 641 4.94 0.68 27.51
N ASP A 642 4.23 1.42 28.34
CA ASP A 642 4.56 2.79 28.70
C ASP A 642 4.41 2.98 30.21
N ALA A 643 5.26 3.80 30.83
CA ALA A 643 5.23 3.98 32.28
C ALA A 643 4.00 4.79 32.71
N GLU A 644 3.56 5.75 31.90
CA GLU A 644 2.46 6.66 32.15
C GLU A 644 1.12 6.11 31.67
N ASP A 645 1.10 5.44 30.50
CA ASP A 645 -0.10 4.92 29.82
C ASP A 645 -0.34 3.42 30.08
N GLY A 646 0.64 2.69 30.61
CA GLY A 646 0.58 1.25 30.88
C GLY A 646 0.78 0.37 29.64
N ASN A 647 0.32 -0.89 29.71
CA ASN A 647 0.60 -1.93 28.69
C ASN A 647 -0.56 -2.16 27.69
N ASN A 648 -1.49 -1.20 27.58
CA ASN A 648 -2.67 -1.32 26.73
C ASN A 648 -2.67 -0.20 25.68
N PRO A 649 -1.92 -0.35 24.56
CA PRO A 649 -1.89 0.66 23.53
C PRO A 649 -3.26 0.97 22.97
N VAL A 650 -3.48 2.22 22.61
CA VAL A 650 -4.57 2.60 21.73
C VAL A 650 -4.19 2.16 20.32
N CYS A 651 -4.60 0.95 19.92
CA CYS A 651 -4.11 0.32 18.68
C CYS A 651 -4.28 1.14 17.40
N SER A 652 -5.28 2.03 17.33
CA SER A 652 -5.44 2.94 16.18
C SER A 652 -4.33 4.00 16.06
N ARG A 653 -3.48 4.15 17.09
CA ARG A 653 -2.31 5.05 17.10
C ARG A 653 -0.99 4.34 16.80
N VAL A 654 -0.97 3.01 16.85
CA VAL A 654 0.16 2.24 16.34
C VAL A 654 0.16 2.42 14.83
N GLN A 655 1.22 3.00 14.31
CA GLN A 655 1.45 3.17 12.88
C GLN A 655 2.47 2.13 12.43
N TRP A 656 2.29 1.57 11.25
CA TRP A 656 3.25 0.67 10.66
C TRP A 656 3.40 0.99 9.18
N THR A 657 4.62 0.81 8.68
CA THR A 657 5.00 0.95 7.27
C THR A 657 5.73 -0.30 6.85
N PHE A 658 5.22 -1.00 5.84
CA PHE A 658 5.97 -2.01 5.11
C PHE A 658 6.61 -1.35 3.88
N GLY A 659 7.92 -1.51 3.72
CA GLY A 659 8.68 -1.12 2.55
C GLY A 659 9.38 -2.30 1.90
N LEU A 660 9.73 -2.12 0.64
CA LEU A 660 10.61 -3.02 -0.11
C LEU A 660 11.99 -2.37 -0.15
N GLY A 661 12.94 -3.03 0.51
CA GLY A 661 14.36 -2.74 0.44
C GLY A 661 14.99 -3.34 -0.79
N HIS A 662 15.97 -2.65 -1.34
CA HIS A 662 16.94 -3.20 -2.28
C HIS A 662 18.31 -2.56 -2.04
N ASP A 663 19.34 -3.40 -2.08
CA ASP A 663 20.73 -3.06 -1.77
C ASP A 663 20.88 -2.35 -0.43
N THR A 664 21.03 -1.03 -0.44
CA THR A 664 21.30 -0.21 0.75
C THR A 664 20.11 0.63 1.21
N HIS A 665 19.03 0.75 0.42
CA HIS A 665 17.88 1.57 0.77
C HIS A 665 16.54 0.82 0.66
N ALA A 666 15.44 1.50 1.02
CA ALA A 666 14.11 0.94 0.85
C ALA A 666 13.09 2.00 0.45
N HIS A 667 12.04 1.56 -0.25
CA HIS A 667 10.90 2.39 -0.62
C HIS A 667 9.67 1.98 0.19
N PRO A 668 8.92 2.93 0.78
CA PRO A 668 7.72 2.57 1.53
C PRO A 668 6.63 2.15 0.54
N LEU A 669 5.99 1.02 0.78
CA LEU A 669 4.94 0.52 -0.11
C LEU A 669 3.56 0.71 0.50
N THR A 670 3.36 0.15 1.68
CA THR A 670 2.06 0.16 2.37
C THR A 670 2.20 0.68 3.78
N THR A 671 1.27 1.52 4.18
CA THR A 671 1.17 2.04 5.54
C THR A 671 -0.18 1.65 6.14
N GLY A 672 -0.22 1.53 7.45
CA GLY A 672 -1.47 1.27 8.15
C GLY A 672 -1.38 1.51 9.65
N THR A 673 -2.45 1.14 10.35
CA THR A 673 -2.54 1.27 11.80
C THR A 673 -3.08 0.01 12.45
N GLY A 674 -2.74 -0.24 13.71
CA GLY A 674 -3.25 -1.39 14.48
C GLY A 674 -2.16 -2.18 15.19
N CYS A 675 -2.51 -2.84 16.30
CA CYS A 675 -1.56 -3.69 17.04
C CYS A 675 -1.47 -5.13 16.50
N SER A 676 -2.30 -5.51 15.54
CA SER A 676 -2.30 -6.85 14.96
C SER A 676 -2.92 -6.82 13.58
N GLY A 677 -2.46 -7.69 12.70
CA GLY A 677 -2.95 -7.80 11.34
C GLY A 677 -2.05 -8.70 10.53
N ALA A 678 -1.96 -8.44 9.24
CA ALA A 678 -0.95 -9.01 8.39
C ALA A 678 -0.51 -8.02 7.32
N TRP A 679 0.76 -8.08 6.92
CA TRP A 679 1.29 -7.35 5.76
C TRP A 679 1.40 -8.29 4.58
N ALA A 680 1.25 -7.80 3.36
CA ALA A 680 1.48 -8.58 2.16
C ALA A 680 2.86 -8.25 1.61
N ALA A 681 3.72 -9.26 1.46
CA ALA A 681 4.96 -9.11 0.72
C ALA A 681 4.60 -8.86 -0.76
N PRO A 682 5.17 -7.82 -1.41
CA PRO A 682 4.87 -7.48 -2.79
C PRO A 682 5.22 -8.64 -3.73
N ALA A 683 4.24 -9.14 -4.49
CA ALA A 683 4.44 -10.24 -5.42
C ALA A 683 5.31 -9.84 -6.63
N ASP A 684 5.44 -8.55 -6.88
CA ASP A 684 6.22 -7.90 -7.92
C ASP A 684 7.61 -7.44 -7.47
N ALA A 685 8.03 -7.70 -6.22
CA ALA A 685 9.40 -7.40 -5.80
C ALA A 685 10.50 -7.96 -6.72
N PRO A 686 10.39 -9.19 -7.28
CA PRO A 686 11.37 -9.69 -8.24
C PRO A 686 11.51 -8.85 -9.53
N GLU A 687 10.58 -7.95 -9.82
CA GLU A 687 10.63 -7.08 -11.01
C GLU A 687 11.68 -5.97 -10.87
N HIS A 688 12.28 -5.76 -9.69
CA HIS A 688 13.45 -4.88 -9.54
C HIS A 688 14.67 -5.39 -10.30
N GLY A 689 14.77 -6.71 -10.52
CA GLY A 689 15.89 -7.32 -11.22
C GLY A 689 16.39 -8.54 -10.48
N GLU A 690 17.06 -9.44 -11.21
CA GLU A 690 17.65 -10.64 -10.59
C GLU A 690 18.98 -10.36 -9.88
N THR A 691 19.58 -9.20 -10.14
CA THR A 691 20.84 -8.72 -9.56
C THR A 691 20.66 -7.99 -8.23
N GLU A 692 19.46 -7.45 -7.96
CA GLU A 692 19.24 -6.56 -6.83
C GLU A 692 19.07 -7.34 -5.52
N ASN A 693 19.65 -6.84 -4.42
CA ASN A 693 19.46 -7.43 -3.10
C ASN A 693 18.12 -7.04 -2.48
N ILE A 694 17.03 -7.70 -2.86
CA ILE A 694 15.68 -7.36 -2.40
C ILE A 694 15.34 -7.92 -1.01
N PHE A 695 14.78 -7.11 -0.12
CA PHE A 695 14.32 -7.51 1.23
C PHE A 695 13.09 -6.71 1.69
N GLY A 696 12.35 -7.20 2.68
CA GLY A 696 11.23 -6.47 3.27
C GLY A 696 11.66 -5.71 4.51
N VAL A 697 11.16 -4.49 4.68
CA VAL A 697 11.37 -3.69 5.89
C VAL A 697 10.03 -3.36 6.51
N VAL A 698 9.89 -3.51 7.81
CA VAL A 698 8.74 -3.01 8.56
C VAL A 698 9.19 -2.08 9.67
N VAL A 699 8.68 -0.85 9.63
CA VAL A 699 8.87 0.14 10.71
C VAL A 699 7.54 0.31 11.43
N VAL A 700 7.54 0.16 12.76
CA VAL A 700 6.38 0.36 13.62
C VAL A 700 6.68 1.51 14.57
N SER A 701 5.74 2.43 14.71
CA SER A 701 5.85 3.54 15.65
C SER A 701 4.57 3.74 16.46
N TYR A 702 4.73 4.25 17.67
CA TYR A 702 3.64 4.63 18.55
C TYR A 702 4.02 5.88 19.33
N ARG A 703 3.26 6.95 19.15
CA ARG A 703 3.35 8.13 20.00
C ARG A 703 2.39 7.97 21.18
N ASP A 704 2.87 8.15 22.41
CA ASP A 704 2.03 8.12 23.62
C ASP A 704 1.15 9.38 23.75
N ASN A 705 0.28 9.46 24.76
CA ASN A 705 -0.61 10.63 24.95
C ASN A 705 0.12 11.91 25.44
N GLY A 706 1.40 11.82 25.76
CA GLY A 706 2.06 12.72 26.68
C GLY A 706 1.44 12.65 28.06
N HIS A 707 1.94 13.47 28.96
CA HIS A 707 1.46 13.48 30.33
C HIS A 707 1.55 14.88 30.95
N SER A 708 0.45 15.34 31.56
CA SER A 708 0.40 16.58 32.34
C SER A 708 0.95 17.85 31.64
N GLY A 709 0.73 17.96 30.32
CA GLY A 709 1.17 19.11 29.51
C GLY A 709 2.54 18.93 28.83
N VAL A 710 3.23 17.82 29.10
CA VAL A 710 4.42 17.38 28.37
C VAL A 710 3.98 16.71 27.06
N PRO A 711 4.59 17.07 25.91
CA PRO A 711 4.27 16.43 24.63
C PRO A 711 4.51 14.92 24.64
N GLY A 712 3.76 14.20 23.81
CA GLY A 712 3.89 12.75 23.74
C GLY A 712 5.18 12.29 23.06
N ALA A 713 5.84 11.28 23.63
CA ALA A 713 7.07 10.72 23.12
C ALA A 713 6.79 9.61 22.11
N LEU A 714 7.75 9.38 21.21
CA LEU A 714 7.66 8.38 20.15
C LEU A 714 8.49 7.16 20.55
N GLY A 715 7.86 5.99 20.50
CA GLY A 715 8.54 4.70 20.55
C GLY A 715 8.45 4.02 19.20
N GLU A 716 9.48 3.26 18.84
CA GLU A 716 9.57 2.59 17.53
C GLU A 716 10.21 1.22 17.65
N ASP A 717 9.96 0.38 16.66
CA ASP A 717 10.61 -0.92 16.46
C ASP A 717 10.70 -1.21 14.94
N THR A 718 11.72 -1.95 14.52
CA THR A 718 11.95 -2.29 13.10
C THR A 718 12.18 -3.78 12.93
N LEU A 719 11.81 -4.29 11.76
CA LEU A 719 11.92 -5.69 11.40
C LEU A 719 12.34 -5.81 9.93
N ILE A 720 13.36 -6.61 9.65
CA ILE A 720 13.75 -7.07 8.32
C ILE A 720 13.09 -8.42 8.03
N ILE A 721 12.64 -8.59 6.80
CA ILE A 721 12.03 -9.81 6.26
C ILE A 721 12.88 -10.24 5.06
N ASN A 722 13.40 -11.46 5.10
CA ASN A 722 14.26 -11.98 4.06
C ASN A 722 13.46 -12.70 2.98
N PRO A 723 13.80 -12.57 1.69
CA PRO A 723 13.36 -13.52 0.69
C PRO A 723 13.94 -14.91 1.02
N LYS A 724 13.23 -15.98 0.64
CA LYS A 724 13.75 -17.34 0.87
C LYS A 724 15.07 -17.63 0.16
N GLN A 725 15.35 -16.95 -0.95
CA GLN A 725 16.63 -17.07 -1.65
C GLN A 725 17.54 -15.90 -1.26
N LEU A 726 18.68 -16.22 -0.67
CA LEU A 726 19.77 -15.29 -0.43
C LEU A 726 20.90 -15.58 -1.42
N GLN A 727 21.38 -14.56 -2.12
CA GLN A 727 22.55 -14.67 -2.99
C GLN A 727 23.82 -14.61 -2.14
N ALA A 728 24.85 -15.38 -2.51
CA ALA A 728 26.08 -15.49 -1.75
C ALA A 728 26.84 -14.15 -1.70
N GLU A 729 26.79 -13.41 -2.79
CA GLU A 729 27.36 -12.07 -2.99
C GLU A 729 26.61 -10.98 -2.22
N HIS A 730 25.35 -11.21 -1.82
CA HIS A 730 24.57 -10.25 -1.02
C HIS A 730 24.74 -10.48 0.49
N ALA A 731 25.85 -11.08 0.91
CA ALA A 731 26.13 -11.25 2.32
C ALA A 731 26.46 -9.89 2.96
N ASP A 732 25.81 -9.56 4.07
CA ASP A 732 25.98 -8.27 4.77
C ASP A 732 27.43 -8.03 5.17
N THR A 733 28.16 -9.09 5.53
CA THR A 733 29.60 -9.04 5.75
C THR A 733 30.29 -10.31 5.27
N SER A 734 31.59 -10.19 4.92
CA SER A 734 32.40 -11.32 4.49
C SER A 734 33.88 -11.19 4.86
N SER A 735 34.62 -12.30 4.81
CA SER A 735 36.06 -12.34 5.04
C SER A 735 36.71 -13.42 4.17
N GLY A 736 37.70 -13.01 3.39
CA GLY A 736 38.59 -13.89 2.63
C GLY A 736 38.03 -14.40 1.30
N VAL A 737 36.78 -14.09 0.98
CA VAL A 737 36.12 -14.52 -0.26
C VAL A 737 36.29 -13.52 -1.41
N THR A 738 35.91 -13.90 -2.62
CA THR A 738 35.94 -13.02 -3.79
C THR A 738 34.68 -13.17 -4.63
N GLU A 739 34.03 -12.06 -4.95
CA GLU A 739 32.93 -12.00 -5.89
C GLU A 739 33.43 -11.98 -7.33
N VAL A 740 32.83 -12.81 -8.18
CA VAL A 740 33.22 -12.96 -9.59
C VAL A 740 31.96 -13.03 -10.44
N ALA A 741 31.88 -12.18 -11.46
CA ALA A 741 30.82 -12.23 -12.46
C ALA A 741 30.77 -13.60 -13.17
N ASP A 742 29.59 -14.19 -13.25
CA ASP A 742 29.30 -15.48 -13.88
C ASP A 742 27.86 -15.46 -14.42
N GLU A 743 27.70 -15.32 -15.74
CA GLU A 743 26.39 -15.30 -16.42
C GLU A 743 25.55 -16.58 -16.20
N THR A 744 26.14 -17.65 -15.64
CA THR A 744 25.43 -18.88 -15.31
C THR A 744 24.95 -18.94 -13.86
N ALA A 745 25.38 -18.01 -13.01
CA ALA A 745 24.86 -17.82 -11.65
C ALA A 745 23.48 -17.13 -11.67
N SER A 746 22.75 -17.20 -10.56
CA SER A 746 21.33 -16.77 -10.52
C SER A 746 21.13 -15.26 -10.39
N ALA A 747 22.15 -14.52 -9.93
CA ALA A 747 22.21 -13.06 -9.93
C ALA A 747 23.44 -12.55 -10.72
N LEU A 748 23.91 -13.35 -11.68
CA LEU A 748 25.06 -13.06 -12.55
C LEU A 748 26.41 -12.91 -11.82
N THR A 749 26.46 -13.16 -10.51
CA THR A 749 27.67 -13.15 -9.69
C THR A 749 27.74 -14.43 -8.84
N LYS A 750 28.96 -14.79 -8.42
CA LYS A 750 29.18 -15.88 -7.47
C LYS A 750 30.28 -15.54 -6.48
N VAL A 751 30.25 -16.19 -5.33
CA VAL A 751 31.33 -16.15 -4.34
C VAL A 751 32.31 -17.30 -4.57
N THR A 752 33.59 -16.96 -4.71
CA THR A 752 34.70 -17.87 -4.96
C THR A 752 35.79 -17.72 -3.90
N SER A 753 36.90 -18.45 -4.05
CA SER A 753 38.05 -18.41 -3.13
C SER A 753 37.68 -18.70 -1.68
N PHE A 754 36.64 -19.51 -1.47
CA PHE A 754 36.07 -19.75 -0.15
C PHE A 754 36.89 -20.81 0.60
N ASP A 755 38.04 -20.41 1.13
CA ASP A 755 39.06 -21.27 1.75
C ASP A 755 38.79 -21.56 3.23
N PRO A 756 39.51 -22.52 3.86
CA PRO A 756 39.36 -22.79 5.29
C PRO A 756 39.67 -21.57 6.16
N GLY A 757 38.67 -21.10 6.89
CA GLY A 757 38.77 -19.93 7.79
C GLY A 757 38.01 -18.70 7.27
N ASP A 758 37.65 -18.71 6.00
CA ASP A 758 36.84 -17.68 5.37
C ASP A 758 35.36 -17.84 5.71
N TRP A 759 34.60 -16.77 5.54
CA TRP A 759 33.17 -16.77 5.83
C TRP A 759 32.42 -15.66 5.09
N ILE A 760 31.11 -15.89 4.95
CA ILE A 760 30.09 -14.90 4.61
C ILE A 760 29.01 -14.92 5.70
N ALA A 761 28.39 -13.79 5.99
CA ALA A 761 27.39 -13.67 7.04
C ALA A 761 26.15 -12.88 6.58
N TYR A 762 24.99 -13.26 7.15
CA TYR A 762 23.72 -12.57 6.95
C TYR A 762 23.11 -12.20 8.31
N ASP A 763 22.71 -10.96 8.51
CA ASP A 763 22.12 -10.41 9.73
C ASP A 763 21.03 -9.37 9.40
N PRO A 764 19.79 -9.54 9.87
CA PRO A 764 19.27 -10.61 10.73
C PRO A 764 18.74 -11.82 9.96
N VAL A 765 18.77 -12.99 10.62
CA VAL A 765 18.14 -14.24 10.16
C VAL A 765 17.23 -14.81 11.24
N ASN A 766 16.10 -15.41 10.85
CA ASN A 766 15.22 -16.18 11.75
C ASN A 766 14.60 -17.38 11.03
N PHE A 767 14.95 -18.58 11.50
CA PHE A 767 14.55 -19.84 10.88
C PHE A 767 13.14 -20.31 11.25
N SER A 768 12.28 -19.47 11.83
CA SER A 768 10.89 -19.84 12.11
C SER A 768 10.20 -20.37 10.85
N GLY A 769 9.63 -21.57 10.95
CA GLY A 769 8.96 -22.22 9.82
C GLY A 769 9.88 -22.77 8.71
N ILE A 770 11.21 -22.63 8.84
CA ILE A 770 12.20 -23.21 7.92
C ILE A 770 12.59 -24.62 8.37
N THR A 771 12.75 -25.51 7.41
CA THR A 771 12.96 -26.96 7.63
C THR A 771 14.17 -27.53 6.89
N ALA A 772 14.62 -26.86 5.83
CA ALA A 772 15.77 -27.23 5.04
C ALA A 772 16.37 -25.99 4.35
N VAL A 773 17.57 -26.14 3.79
CA VAL A 773 18.17 -25.21 2.86
C VAL A 773 18.56 -25.95 1.59
N THR A 774 18.37 -25.31 0.46
CA THR A 774 18.82 -25.74 -0.85
C THR A 774 19.97 -24.85 -1.26
N THR A 775 21.18 -25.39 -1.35
CA THR A 775 22.38 -24.61 -1.70
C THR A 775 22.74 -24.86 -3.16
N ARG A 776 22.89 -23.78 -3.94
CA ARG A 776 23.45 -23.84 -5.29
C ARG A 776 24.94 -23.48 -5.22
N ALA A 777 25.78 -24.46 -5.54
CA ALA A 777 27.23 -24.37 -5.43
C ALA A 777 27.92 -25.23 -6.49
N SER A 778 29.21 -25.03 -6.72
CA SER A 778 30.04 -25.90 -7.58
C SER A 778 31.36 -26.26 -6.90
N GLY A 779 32.09 -27.24 -7.44
CA GLY A 779 33.34 -27.71 -6.87
C GLY A 779 33.18 -28.95 -5.97
N ALA A 780 33.97 -29.04 -4.91
CA ALA A 780 33.97 -30.16 -3.96
C ALA A 780 34.44 -29.70 -2.58
N GLY A 781 33.56 -29.77 -1.59
CA GLY A 781 33.88 -29.34 -0.24
C GLY A 781 32.68 -29.36 0.69
N THR A 782 32.80 -28.68 1.82
CA THR A 782 31.79 -28.65 2.87
C THR A 782 31.56 -27.22 3.32
N LEU A 783 30.31 -26.76 3.22
CA LEU A 783 29.87 -25.51 3.85
C LEU A 783 29.25 -25.84 5.21
N SER A 784 29.56 -25.03 6.23
CA SER A 784 29.07 -25.21 7.58
C SER A 784 28.25 -23.98 7.99
N LEU A 785 27.00 -24.19 8.36
CA LEU A 785 26.11 -23.14 8.85
C LEU A 785 26.28 -23.00 10.36
N ARG A 786 26.63 -21.80 10.80
CA ARG A 786 26.96 -21.45 12.18
C ARG A 786 26.14 -20.26 12.64
N TRP A 787 25.97 -20.12 13.95
CA TRP A 787 25.06 -19.12 14.54
C TRP A 787 25.83 -18.12 15.40
N ASN A 788 25.65 -16.83 15.12
CA ASN A 788 26.22 -15.67 15.83
C ASN A 788 27.75 -15.60 15.93
N SER A 789 28.49 -16.53 15.33
CA SER A 789 29.94 -16.51 15.26
C SER A 789 30.46 -17.47 14.19
N PRO A 790 31.50 -17.10 13.42
CA PRO A 790 32.12 -18.00 12.44
C PRO A 790 32.87 -19.16 13.12
N SER A 791 33.10 -19.08 14.43
CA SER A 791 33.77 -20.13 15.21
C SER A 791 32.83 -21.05 16.01
N ALA A 792 31.53 -20.73 16.08
CA ALA A 792 30.54 -21.53 16.80
C ALA A 792 30.34 -22.90 16.13
N GLU A 793 30.07 -23.96 16.89
CA GLU A 793 29.78 -25.29 16.31
C GLU A 793 28.65 -25.21 15.27
N PRO A 794 28.78 -25.90 14.13
CA PRO A 794 27.78 -25.79 13.07
C PRO A 794 26.50 -26.51 13.47
N PHE A 795 25.35 -25.86 13.25
CA PHE A 795 24.05 -26.49 13.47
C PHE A 795 23.61 -27.33 12.26
N ALA A 796 24.21 -27.08 11.10
CA ALA A 796 24.04 -27.85 9.87
C ALA A 796 25.29 -27.81 8.99
N THR A 797 25.41 -28.79 8.10
CA THR A 797 26.55 -28.95 7.20
C THR A 797 26.06 -29.36 5.82
N VAL A 798 26.47 -28.61 4.80
CA VAL A 798 26.15 -28.85 3.39
C VAL A 798 27.36 -29.47 2.71
N THR A 799 27.25 -30.74 2.30
CA THR A 799 28.32 -31.44 1.58
C THR A 799 28.14 -31.25 0.07
N VAL A 800 29.02 -30.48 -0.56
CA VAL A 800 29.03 -30.26 -2.01
C VAL A 800 29.84 -31.40 -2.67
N PRO A 801 29.19 -32.32 -3.40
CA PRO A 801 29.88 -33.45 -4.00
C PRO A 801 30.76 -33.01 -5.17
N ALA A 802 31.87 -33.72 -5.40
CA ALA A 802 32.71 -33.41 -6.56
C ALA A 802 31.94 -33.58 -7.88
N GLY A 803 31.97 -32.54 -8.73
CA GLY A 803 31.40 -32.57 -10.08
C GLY A 803 31.66 -31.28 -10.85
N ASP A 804 31.31 -31.30 -12.13
CA ASP A 804 31.46 -30.16 -13.04
C ASP A 804 30.20 -29.28 -13.04
N GLY A 805 30.36 -27.97 -12.96
CA GLY A 805 29.26 -26.98 -13.01
C GLY A 805 28.41 -26.89 -11.75
N TRP A 806 27.31 -26.14 -11.83
CA TRP A 806 26.40 -25.90 -10.71
C TRP A 806 25.68 -27.16 -10.24
N GLN A 807 25.62 -27.33 -8.93
CA GLN A 807 24.94 -28.40 -8.23
C GLN A 807 23.97 -27.81 -7.22
N THR A 808 22.87 -28.53 -6.98
CA THR A 808 21.87 -28.17 -5.97
C THR A 808 21.90 -29.21 -4.87
N VAL A 809 22.22 -28.79 -3.64
CA VAL A 809 22.35 -29.66 -2.47
C VAL A 809 21.26 -29.32 -1.45
N ASN A 810 20.38 -30.28 -1.16
CA ASN A 810 19.33 -30.12 -0.17
C ASN A 810 19.80 -30.64 1.20
N THR A 811 19.80 -29.77 2.20
CA THR A 811 20.24 -30.06 3.56
C THR A 811 19.10 -29.80 4.54
N ALA A 812 18.69 -30.82 5.29
CA ALA A 812 17.69 -30.66 6.34
C ALA A 812 18.24 -29.85 7.52
N LEU A 813 17.41 -29.00 8.14
CA LEU A 813 17.76 -28.15 9.28
C LEU A 813 16.97 -28.53 10.55
N PRO A 814 17.10 -29.76 11.08
CA PRO A 814 16.30 -30.21 12.22
C PRO A 814 16.65 -29.50 13.54
N ASN A 815 17.81 -28.84 13.61
CA ASN A 815 18.32 -28.13 14.77
C ASN A 815 18.57 -26.64 14.45
N ALA A 816 17.75 -26.04 13.57
CA ALA A 816 17.86 -24.62 13.27
C ALA A 816 17.74 -23.79 14.58
N PRO A 817 18.60 -22.77 14.77
CA PRO A 817 18.50 -21.86 15.91
C PRO A 817 17.12 -21.19 16.01
N ALA A 818 16.70 -20.87 17.23
CA ALA A 818 15.46 -20.15 17.49
C ALA A 818 15.75 -18.67 17.76
N GLY A 819 14.79 -17.80 17.41
CA GLY A 819 14.93 -16.35 17.52
C GLY A 819 15.69 -15.77 16.34
N SER A 820 16.04 -14.49 16.48
CA SER A 820 16.76 -13.71 15.48
C SER A 820 18.25 -13.62 15.83
N GLY A 821 19.09 -13.55 14.81
CA GLY A 821 20.55 -13.43 14.95
C GLY A 821 21.26 -13.63 13.61
N GLU A 822 22.57 -13.82 13.67
CA GLU A 822 23.44 -13.78 12.50
C GLU A 822 23.79 -15.19 12.00
N LEU A 823 23.56 -15.45 10.71
CA LEU A 823 23.94 -16.69 10.04
C LEU A 823 25.34 -16.55 9.45
N TYR A 824 26.30 -17.32 9.95
CA TYR A 824 27.60 -17.48 9.31
C TYR A 824 27.64 -18.74 8.45
N VAL A 825 28.18 -18.62 7.24
CA VAL A 825 28.58 -19.75 6.41
C VAL A 825 30.10 -19.79 6.37
N THR A 826 30.69 -20.93 6.73
CA THR A 826 32.16 -21.17 6.63
C THR A 826 32.44 -22.34 5.70
N SER A 827 33.60 -22.37 5.07
CA SER A 827 33.97 -23.41 4.10
C SER A 827 35.15 -24.28 4.55
N SER A 828 35.22 -25.49 3.99
CA SER A 828 36.42 -26.36 4.05
C SER A 828 37.39 -26.13 2.89
N GLY A 829 37.16 -25.14 2.04
CA GLY A 829 37.86 -24.93 0.76
C GLY A 829 37.24 -25.70 -0.40
N GLY A 830 37.50 -25.20 -1.62
CA GLY A 830 37.21 -25.91 -2.88
C GLY A 830 35.77 -25.81 -3.39
N VAL A 831 35.00 -24.82 -2.92
CA VAL A 831 33.61 -24.59 -3.32
C VAL A 831 33.42 -23.15 -3.79
N ASP A 832 32.68 -23.01 -4.88
CA ASP A 832 32.09 -21.72 -5.30
C ASP A 832 30.61 -21.74 -4.92
N VAL A 833 30.08 -20.63 -4.44
CA VAL A 833 28.70 -20.53 -3.93
C VAL A 833 27.95 -19.47 -4.72
N ASP A 834 26.74 -19.81 -5.14
CA ASP A 834 25.82 -18.89 -5.82
C ASP A 834 24.69 -18.48 -4.88
N ALA A 835 23.90 -19.42 -4.35
CA ALA A 835 22.74 -19.05 -3.55
C ALA A 835 22.35 -20.07 -2.46
N PHE A 836 21.61 -19.58 -1.47
CA PHE A 836 20.92 -20.36 -0.45
C PHE A 836 19.41 -20.14 -0.54
N THR A 837 18.64 -21.17 -0.87
CA THR A 837 17.17 -21.13 -0.84
C THR A 837 16.64 -21.88 0.39
N PHE A 838 16.14 -21.15 1.37
CA PHE A 838 15.53 -21.70 2.57
C PHE A 838 14.14 -22.27 2.29
N VAL A 839 13.90 -23.49 2.76
CA VAL A 839 12.69 -24.27 2.44
C VAL A 839 11.81 -24.41 3.67
N GLY A 840 10.55 -24.02 3.53
CA GLY A 840 9.54 -24.11 4.58
C GLY A 840 8.45 -23.08 4.39
N ALA A 841 7.55 -22.97 5.38
CA ALA A 841 6.55 -21.91 5.40
C ALA A 841 7.18 -20.54 5.71
N GLY A 842 8.32 -20.52 6.40
CA GLY A 842 8.89 -19.29 6.91
C GLY A 842 7.95 -18.62 7.92
N ILE A 843 7.88 -17.30 7.88
CA ILE A 843 6.99 -16.50 8.74
C ILE A 843 5.61 -16.23 8.13
N ALA A 844 5.33 -16.75 6.93
CA ALA A 844 4.06 -16.55 6.24
C ALA A 844 2.90 -17.31 6.89
N ASP A 845 1.71 -16.74 6.80
CA ASP A 845 0.48 -17.44 7.20
C ASP A 845 0.01 -18.43 6.12
N LYS A 846 0.08 -19.72 6.46
CA LYS A 846 -0.38 -20.83 5.61
C LYS A 846 -1.57 -21.58 6.21
N THR A 847 -2.20 -21.04 7.26
CA THR A 847 -3.30 -21.71 7.97
C THR A 847 -4.64 -21.22 7.40
N PRO A 848 -5.49 -22.10 6.83
CA PRO A 848 -6.78 -21.67 6.31
C PRO A 848 -7.83 -21.43 7.41
N PRO A 849 -8.79 -20.52 7.19
CA PRO A 849 -9.89 -20.28 8.11
C PRO A 849 -10.73 -21.52 8.40
N THR A 850 -11.29 -21.57 9.59
CA THR A 850 -12.36 -22.51 9.92
C THR A 850 -13.72 -21.81 9.77
N VAL A 851 -14.67 -22.46 9.09
CA VAL A 851 -16.00 -21.89 8.78
C VAL A 851 -17.16 -22.68 9.36
N THR A 852 -18.20 -21.95 9.77
CA THR A 852 -19.48 -22.48 10.21
C THR A 852 -20.63 -21.66 9.64
N ALA A 853 -21.82 -22.25 9.53
CA ALA A 853 -23.03 -21.55 9.09
C ALA A 853 -24.18 -21.79 10.06
N THR A 854 -25.01 -20.77 10.24
CA THR A 854 -26.27 -20.85 10.99
C THR A 854 -27.43 -20.38 10.12
N LEU A 855 -28.61 -20.96 10.34
CA LEU A 855 -29.84 -20.63 9.65
C LEU A 855 -30.81 -19.93 10.61
N ASN A 856 -31.62 -19.01 10.09
CA ASN A 856 -32.76 -18.44 10.79
C ASN A 856 -34.01 -18.48 9.90
N PRO A 857 -35.06 -19.23 10.25
CA PRO A 857 -35.18 -20.02 11.47
C PRO A 857 -34.19 -21.20 11.52
N ALA A 858 -33.72 -21.53 12.74
CA ALA A 858 -32.69 -22.54 12.94
C ALA A 858 -33.13 -23.96 12.58
N GLN A 859 -34.44 -24.20 12.52
CA GLN A 859 -35.05 -25.45 12.11
C GLN A 859 -36.18 -25.18 11.11
N PRO A 860 -36.46 -26.11 10.19
CA PRO A 860 -37.61 -26.03 9.29
C PRO A 860 -38.92 -25.82 10.06
N ASN A 861 -39.74 -24.87 9.62
CA ASN A 861 -41.02 -24.52 10.24
C ASN A 861 -42.24 -25.07 9.48
N GLY A 862 -42.01 -25.85 8.42
CA GLY A 862 -42.98 -26.67 7.70
C GLY A 862 -42.79 -28.17 7.95
N ALA A 863 -43.60 -28.97 7.28
CA ALA A 863 -43.51 -30.43 7.33
C ALA A 863 -42.30 -30.96 6.53
N ASN A 864 -41.87 -32.21 6.81
CA ASN A 864 -40.86 -32.94 6.04
C ASN A 864 -39.52 -32.21 5.81
N GLY A 865 -39.14 -31.31 6.73
CA GLY A 865 -37.90 -30.55 6.66
C GLY A 865 -37.95 -29.35 5.70
N TRP A 866 -39.13 -28.88 5.33
CA TRP A 866 -39.34 -27.66 4.54
C TRP A 866 -39.50 -26.41 5.41
N TYR A 867 -39.01 -25.30 4.90
CA TYR A 867 -39.28 -23.96 5.40
C TYR A 867 -40.45 -23.36 4.64
N THR A 868 -41.41 -22.78 5.37
CA THR A 868 -42.61 -22.13 4.80
C THR A 868 -42.44 -20.62 4.59
N GLY A 869 -41.22 -20.12 4.76
CA GLY A 869 -40.86 -18.71 4.62
C GLY A 869 -39.40 -18.55 4.19
N ASN A 870 -38.96 -17.29 4.07
CA ASN A 870 -37.56 -17.00 3.76
C ASN A 870 -36.63 -17.51 4.88
N VAL A 871 -35.42 -17.93 4.51
CA VAL A 871 -34.39 -18.42 5.44
C VAL A 871 -33.18 -17.53 5.36
N THR A 872 -32.69 -17.03 6.49
CA THR A 872 -31.46 -16.25 6.55
C THR A 872 -30.27 -17.15 6.85
N LEU A 873 -29.25 -17.14 6.00
CA LEU A 873 -27.95 -17.77 6.17
C LEU A 873 -26.97 -16.79 6.80
N THR A 874 -26.31 -17.18 7.89
CA THR A 874 -25.18 -16.43 8.45
C THR A 874 -23.94 -17.32 8.45
N VAL A 875 -22.88 -16.88 7.77
CA VAL A 875 -21.59 -17.58 7.71
C VAL A 875 -20.62 -16.91 8.68
N THR A 876 -20.07 -17.69 9.60
CA THR A 876 -19.07 -17.26 10.58
C THR A 876 -17.76 -17.99 10.32
N ALA A 877 -16.65 -17.32 10.63
CA ALA A 877 -15.31 -17.86 10.40
C ALA A 877 -14.34 -17.36 11.46
N THR A 878 -13.38 -18.21 11.82
CA THR A 878 -12.29 -17.92 12.75
C THR A 878 -10.97 -18.38 12.15
N ASP A 879 -9.91 -17.62 12.41
CA ASP A 879 -8.57 -17.89 11.89
C ASP A 879 -7.49 -17.31 12.83
N ASN A 880 -6.22 -17.65 12.65
CA ASN A 880 -5.07 -17.04 13.34
C ASN A 880 -4.74 -15.64 12.81
N VAL A 881 -5.28 -15.26 11.65
CA VAL A 881 -5.24 -13.89 11.13
C VAL A 881 -6.66 -13.37 10.87
N THR A 882 -6.76 -12.19 10.26
CA THR A 882 -8.06 -11.58 9.97
C THR A 882 -8.78 -12.34 8.85
N VAL A 883 -10.06 -12.69 9.04
CA VAL A 883 -10.88 -13.24 7.96
C VAL A 883 -11.28 -12.13 6.98
N SER A 884 -10.78 -12.17 5.74
CA SER A 884 -11.02 -11.14 4.71
C SER A 884 -12.40 -11.24 4.09
N SER A 885 -12.89 -12.45 3.83
CA SER A 885 -14.20 -12.65 3.22
C SER A 885 -14.87 -13.94 3.64
N ARG A 886 -16.21 -13.91 3.63
CA ARG A 886 -17.08 -15.07 3.71
C ARG A 886 -17.90 -15.11 2.44
N GLN A 887 -18.04 -16.30 1.88
CA GLN A 887 -18.69 -16.50 0.60
C GLN A 887 -19.64 -17.69 0.63
N TYR A 888 -20.65 -17.68 -0.22
CA TYR A 888 -21.54 -18.80 -0.45
C TYR A 888 -21.77 -19.06 -1.95
N SER A 889 -22.11 -20.30 -2.30
CA SER A 889 -22.54 -20.69 -3.65
C SER A 889 -23.80 -21.53 -3.53
N LEU A 890 -24.70 -21.41 -4.51
CA LEU A 890 -25.96 -22.13 -4.56
C LEU A 890 -25.93 -23.18 -5.67
N ASN A 891 -26.47 -24.36 -5.37
CA ASN A 891 -26.86 -25.39 -6.35
C ASN A 891 -25.72 -25.85 -7.27
N GLY A 892 -24.50 -25.95 -6.71
CA GLY A 892 -23.32 -26.38 -7.45
C GLY A 892 -22.76 -25.35 -8.43
N GLY A 893 -23.17 -24.08 -8.34
CA GLY A 893 -22.62 -23.00 -9.15
C GLY A 893 -21.12 -22.77 -8.93
N ALA A 894 -20.41 -22.38 -9.99
CA ALA A 894 -18.98 -22.06 -9.92
C ALA A 894 -18.70 -20.65 -9.31
N THR A 895 -19.72 -19.80 -9.23
CA THR A 895 -19.62 -18.44 -8.70
C THR A 895 -19.82 -18.42 -7.18
N TRP A 896 -18.95 -17.70 -6.48
CA TRP A 896 -19.03 -17.47 -5.04
C TRP A 896 -19.54 -16.04 -4.77
N LEU A 897 -20.65 -15.94 -4.06
CA LEU A 897 -21.35 -14.70 -3.70
C LEU A 897 -20.97 -14.25 -2.28
N ASN A 898 -21.07 -12.95 -1.99
CA ASN A 898 -20.71 -12.39 -0.68
C ASN A 898 -21.64 -12.88 0.45
N ALA A 899 -21.06 -13.32 1.56
CA ALA A 899 -21.74 -13.70 2.81
C ALA A 899 -21.11 -13.02 4.04
N ASN A 900 -20.48 -11.85 3.86
CA ASN A 900 -19.91 -11.08 4.98
C ASN A 900 -21.01 -10.59 5.94
N ASN A 901 -22.22 -10.40 5.42
CA ASN A 901 -23.44 -10.10 6.15
C ASN A 901 -24.45 -11.26 5.98
N PRO A 902 -25.45 -11.37 6.87
CA PRO A 902 -26.51 -12.38 6.72
C PRO A 902 -27.21 -12.29 5.35
N VAL A 903 -27.38 -13.43 4.70
CA VAL A 903 -27.96 -13.55 3.35
C VAL A 903 -29.37 -14.13 3.45
N THR A 904 -30.35 -13.53 2.77
CA THR A 904 -31.73 -14.06 2.74
C THR A 904 -31.94 -14.96 1.52
N LEU A 905 -32.24 -16.24 1.77
CA LEU A 905 -32.68 -17.22 0.78
C LEU A 905 -34.22 -17.17 0.70
N SER A 906 -34.74 -16.78 -0.47
CA SER A 906 -36.18 -16.55 -0.66
C SER A 906 -36.80 -17.30 -1.84
N ALA A 907 -35.97 -17.84 -2.74
CA ALA A 907 -36.45 -18.64 -3.86
C ALA A 907 -36.97 -19.99 -3.36
N GLU A 908 -38.11 -20.44 -3.90
CA GLU A 908 -38.69 -21.75 -3.60
C GLU A 908 -37.96 -22.84 -4.39
N ALA A 909 -37.29 -23.75 -3.68
CA ALA A 909 -36.56 -24.89 -4.24
C ALA A 909 -35.90 -25.69 -3.09
N VAL A 910 -35.24 -26.80 -3.46
CA VAL A 910 -34.18 -27.40 -2.66
C VAL A 910 -32.86 -26.71 -3.01
N HIS A 911 -32.29 -25.95 -2.08
CA HIS A 911 -31.01 -25.28 -2.24
C HIS A 911 -29.87 -26.10 -1.62
N ASP A 912 -28.86 -26.44 -2.41
CA ASP A 912 -27.55 -26.86 -1.89
C ASP A 912 -26.69 -25.61 -1.67
N VAL A 913 -26.52 -25.20 -0.42
CA VAL A 913 -25.75 -24.01 -0.06
C VAL A 913 -24.36 -24.43 0.36
N ARG A 914 -23.35 -24.08 -0.43
CA ARG A 914 -21.94 -24.23 -0.08
C ARG A 914 -21.42 -22.92 0.48
N TYR A 915 -20.53 -22.96 1.46
CA TYR A 915 -19.95 -21.76 2.04
C TYR A 915 -18.46 -21.96 2.34
N ARG A 916 -17.69 -20.88 2.25
CA ARG A 916 -16.25 -20.85 2.55
C ARG A 916 -15.85 -19.47 3.06
N ALA A 917 -14.66 -19.36 3.61
CA ALA A 917 -14.06 -18.10 3.97
C ALA A 917 -12.62 -18.05 3.44
N THR A 918 -12.14 -16.84 3.26
CA THR A 918 -10.75 -16.55 2.92
C THR A 918 -10.21 -15.61 3.99
N ASP A 919 -9.00 -15.86 4.47
CA ASP A 919 -8.32 -14.93 5.37
C ASP A 919 -7.64 -13.79 4.60
N SER A 920 -6.98 -12.88 5.33
CA SER A 920 -6.12 -11.86 4.75
C SER A 920 -4.90 -12.45 4.05
N GLY A 921 -4.52 -13.69 4.36
CA GLY A 921 -3.43 -14.45 3.72
C GLY A 921 -3.79 -15.11 2.39
N GLY A 922 -5.05 -15.00 1.96
CA GLY A 922 -5.54 -15.68 0.76
C GLY A 922 -5.80 -17.19 0.98
N ASN A 923 -5.56 -17.73 2.17
CA ASN A 923 -5.87 -19.13 2.46
C ASN A 923 -7.39 -19.30 2.50
N VAL A 924 -7.88 -20.32 1.81
CA VAL A 924 -9.31 -20.59 1.68
C VAL A 924 -9.69 -21.78 2.56
N SER A 925 -10.71 -21.59 3.40
CA SER A 925 -11.25 -22.64 4.25
C SER A 925 -11.67 -23.86 3.43
N LEU A 926 -11.75 -25.01 4.10
CA LEU A 926 -12.55 -26.12 3.58
C LEU A 926 -13.98 -25.65 3.34
N VAL A 927 -14.60 -26.15 2.26
CA VAL A 927 -15.97 -25.80 1.88
C VAL A 927 -16.95 -26.52 2.80
N GLY A 928 -17.74 -25.76 3.54
CA GLY A 928 -18.91 -26.26 4.27
C GLY A 928 -20.14 -26.34 3.35
N SER A 929 -21.14 -27.11 3.74
CA SER A 929 -22.41 -27.20 3.01
C SER A 929 -23.62 -27.37 3.93
N VAL A 930 -24.77 -26.86 3.52
CA VAL A 930 -26.07 -27.04 4.17
C VAL A 930 -27.19 -27.08 3.11
N THR A 931 -28.14 -28.00 3.28
CA THR A 931 -29.32 -28.08 2.41
C THR A 931 -30.47 -27.27 3.01
N VAL A 932 -31.07 -26.38 2.22
CA VAL A 932 -32.20 -25.54 2.63
C VAL A 932 -33.37 -25.78 1.67
N ARG A 933 -34.50 -26.29 2.18
CA ARG A 933 -35.70 -26.59 1.37
C ARG A 933 -36.77 -25.54 1.65
N ILE A 934 -37.13 -24.71 0.67
CA ILE A 934 -38.10 -23.61 0.85
C ILE A 934 -39.29 -23.84 -0.06
N ASP A 935 -40.48 -23.81 0.51
CA ASP A 935 -41.74 -23.81 -0.20
C ASP A 935 -42.76 -22.97 0.58
N LYS A 936 -43.23 -21.88 -0.03
CA LYS A 936 -44.15 -20.91 0.57
C LYS A 936 -45.52 -20.97 -0.12
N THR A 937 -45.68 -21.81 -1.14
CA THR A 937 -46.83 -21.80 -2.03
C THR A 937 -47.70 -23.01 -1.74
N ALA A 938 -49.00 -22.79 -1.53
CA ALA A 938 -49.94 -23.87 -1.33
C ALA A 938 -50.23 -24.62 -2.65
N PRO A 939 -50.56 -25.93 -2.60
CA PRO A 939 -50.83 -26.72 -3.80
C PRO A 939 -52.03 -26.15 -4.57
N THR A 940 -51.98 -26.21 -5.90
CA THR A 940 -53.14 -25.88 -6.73
C THR A 940 -54.12 -27.06 -6.76
N LEU A 941 -55.42 -26.78 -6.71
CA LEU A 941 -56.47 -27.78 -6.65
C LEU A 941 -57.49 -27.58 -7.78
N SER A 942 -57.70 -28.64 -8.58
CA SER A 942 -58.77 -28.71 -9.59
C SER A 942 -59.87 -29.66 -9.10
N VAL A 943 -61.13 -29.24 -9.23
CA VAL A 943 -62.32 -30.01 -8.89
C VAL A 943 -63.36 -29.78 -9.98
N SER A 944 -63.92 -30.86 -10.52
CA SER A 944 -64.89 -30.91 -11.62
C SER A 944 -65.79 -32.15 -11.48
N GLY A 945 -66.84 -32.28 -12.29
CA GLY A 945 -67.74 -33.44 -12.28
C GLY A 945 -68.80 -33.44 -11.17
N VAL A 946 -68.79 -32.37 -10.35
CA VAL A 946 -69.88 -31.92 -9.48
C VAL A 946 -69.95 -30.40 -9.67
N GLU A 947 -71.09 -29.90 -10.08
CA GLU A 947 -71.35 -28.47 -10.27
C GLU A 947 -72.30 -27.97 -9.18
N SER A 948 -72.30 -26.65 -8.95
CA SER A 948 -73.23 -26.05 -7.98
C SER A 948 -74.62 -25.89 -8.61
N GLU A 949 -75.35 -27.00 -8.64
CA GLU A 949 -76.69 -27.11 -9.20
C GLU A 949 -77.53 -28.15 -8.46
N THR A 950 -78.78 -28.30 -8.86
CA THR A 950 -79.68 -29.31 -8.33
C THR A 950 -79.69 -30.55 -9.22
N TYR A 951 -79.41 -31.71 -8.63
CA TYR A 951 -79.42 -33.00 -9.29
C TYR A 951 -80.65 -33.83 -8.90
N GLY A 952 -81.16 -34.60 -9.86
CA GLY A 952 -82.14 -35.66 -9.59
C GLY A 952 -81.45 -36.88 -8.97
N ASP A 953 -82.05 -37.46 -7.94
CA ASP A 953 -81.46 -38.55 -7.16
C ASP A 953 -81.35 -39.88 -7.93
N SER A 954 -82.04 -39.99 -9.06
CA SER A 954 -81.85 -41.10 -10.00
C SER A 954 -80.51 -41.07 -10.76
N GLY A 955 -79.83 -39.92 -10.75
CA GLY A 955 -78.55 -39.70 -11.41
C GLY A 955 -77.33 -40.10 -10.57
N SER A 956 -76.16 -39.81 -11.13
CA SER A 956 -74.88 -39.95 -10.44
C SER A 956 -74.01 -38.73 -10.72
N VAL A 957 -73.24 -38.30 -9.72
CA VAL A 957 -72.14 -37.35 -9.93
C VAL A 957 -70.80 -38.09 -9.89
N THR A 958 -69.82 -37.63 -10.65
CA THR A 958 -68.49 -38.27 -10.68
C THR A 958 -67.46 -37.20 -10.35
N PRO A 959 -67.18 -36.96 -9.05
CA PRO A 959 -66.20 -35.95 -8.66
C PRO A 959 -64.84 -36.31 -9.25
N VAL A 960 -64.27 -35.43 -10.05
CA VAL A 960 -62.91 -35.52 -10.58
C VAL A 960 -62.11 -34.39 -9.98
N PHE A 961 -61.13 -34.76 -9.16
CA PHE A 961 -60.21 -33.84 -8.53
C PHE A 961 -58.76 -34.28 -8.67
N SER A 962 -57.88 -33.29 -8.77
CA SER A 962 -56.43 -33.46 -8.86
C SER A 962 -55.73 -32.24 -8.25
N ALA A 963 -54.59 -32.46 -7.61
CA ALA A 963 -53.76 -31.37 -7.11
C ALA A 963 -52.38 -31.38 -7.78
N ALA A 964 -51.77 -30.20 -7.88
CA ALA A 964 -50.42 -30.05 -8.35
C ALA A 964 -49.66 -29.05 -7.46
N ASP A 965 -48.46 -29.43 -7.07
CA ASP A 965 -47.47 -28.56 -6.45
C ASP A 965 -46.11 -28.81 -7.11
N THR A 966 -45.43 -27.74 -7.51
CA THR A 966 -44.20 -27.82 -8.30
C THR A 966 -42.93 -27.84 -7.45
N THR A 967 -43.03 -27.54 -6.15
CA THR A 967 -41.86 -27.29 -5.28
C THR A 967 -41.66 -28.44 -4.30
N SER A 968 -42.52 -28.59 -3.29
CA SER A 968 -42.45 -29.70 -2.35
C SER A 968 -43.20 -30.94 -2.85
N GLY A 969 -44.10 -30.76 -3.80
CA GLY A 969 -44.98 -31.78 -4.34
C GLY A 969 -46.18 -32.04 -3.43
N VAL A 970 -47.21 -32.66 -3.98
CA VAL A 970 -48.42 -33.02 -3.23
C VAL A 970 -48.13 -34.16 -2.25
N ASP A 971 -48.57 -34.02 -1.00
CA ASP A 971 -48.50 -35.04 0.04
C ASP A 971 -49.80 -35.86 0.06
N THR A 972 -50.94 -35.18 0.21
CA THR A 972 -52.25 -35.82 0.22
C THR A 972 -53.30 -35.02 -0.54
N VAL A 973 -54.28 -35.72 -1.12
CA VAL A 973 -55.52 -35.13 -1.63
C VAL A 973 -56.67 -35.96 -1.06
N THR A 974 -57.52 -35.33 -0.27
CA THR A 974 -58.70 -35.96 0.31
C THR A 974 -59.96 -35.22 -0.16
N ALA A 975 -61.04 -35.96 -0.33
CA ALA A 975 -62.34 -35.40 -0.68
C ALA A 975 -63.42 -36.06 0.16
N LYS A 976 -64.41 -35.26 0.54
CA LYS A 976 -65.61 -35.73 1.24
C LYS A 976 -66.84 -35.13 0.61
N ILE A 977 -67.92 -35.90 0.52
CA ILE A 977 -69.26 -35.34 0.39
C ILE A 977 -69.88 -35.41 1.78
N ASP A 978 -70.19 -34.24 2.34
CA ASP A 978 -70.53 -34.05 3.73
C ASP A 978 -69.43 -34.66 4.65
N ASP A 979 -69.74 -35.77 5.32
CA ASP A 979 -68.80 -36.47 6.21
C ASP A 979 -68.16 -37.73 5.59
N ASP A 980 -68.67 -38.20 4.44
CA ASP A 980 -68.25 -39.46 3.81
C ASP A 980 -67.11 -39.26 2.81
N GLU A 981 -66.08 -40.11 2.87
CA GLU A 981 -64.93 -40.05 1.97
C GLU A 981 -65.28 -40.50 0.54
N VAL A 982 -64.78 -39.75 -0.45
CA VAL A 982 -65.03 -40.02 -1.86
C VAL A 982 -63.74 -40.09 -2.68
N SER A 983 -63.75 -40.93 -3.71
CA SER A 983 -62.60 -41.14 -4.61
C SER A 983 -62.78 -40.40 -5.93
N SER A 984 -61.68 -39.86 -6.46
CA SER A 984 -61.68 -39.13 -7.74
C SER A 984 -62.00 -40.08 -8.89
N GLY A 985 -62.94 -39.70 -9.76
CA GLY A 985 -63.34 -40.47 -10.94
C GLY A 985 -64.31 -41.62 -10.67
N GLU A 986 -64.67 -41.88 -9.41
CA GLU A 986 -65.65 -42.91 -9.05
C GLU A 986 -67.07 -42.30 -9.05
N PRO A 987 -68.04 -42.89 -9.79
CA PRO A 987 -69.41 -42.38 -9.82
C PRO A 987 -70.13 -42.63 -8.50
N ILE A 988 -70.76 -41.59 -7.97
CA ILE A 988 -71.55 -41.61 -6.75
C ILE A 988 -73.01 -41.55 -7.14
N ALA A 989 -73.72 -42.64 -6.91
CA ALA A 989 -75.15 -42.71 -7.15
C ALA A 989 -75.89 -41.84 -6.14
N LEU A 990 -76.60 -40.81 -6.61
CA LEU A 990 -77.16 -39.77 -5.76
C LEU A 990 -78.30 -40.28 -4.87
N TRP A 991 -79.00 -41.33 -5.28
CA TRP A 991 -80.03 -41.98 -4.45
C TRP A 991 -79.48 -42.55 -3.14
N ARG A 992 -78.15 -42.68 -2.98
CA ARG A 992 -77.52 -43.10 -1.72
C ARG A 992 -77.29 -41.94 -0.75
N LEU A 993 -77.41 -40.69 -1.20
CA LEU A 993 -77.35 -39.50 -0.36
C LEU A 993 -78.74 -39.19 0.22
N ALA A 994 -78.80 -38.34 1.24
CA ALA A 994 -80.07 -37.75 1.66
C ALA A 994 -80.64 -36.86 0.53
N LEU A 995 -81.90 -36.44 0.65
CA LEU A 995 -82.40 -35.35 -0.20
C LEU A 995 -82.14 -34.02 0.52
N GLY A 996 -81.73 -32.99 -0.22
CA GLY A 996 -81.36 -31.67 0.31
C GLY A 996 -79.98 -31.21 -0.14
N GLU A 997 -79.42 -30.23 0.57
CA GLU A 997 -78.10 -29.68 0.29
C GLU A 997 -76.98 -30.63 0.73
N HIS A 998 -75.96 -30.74 -0.12
CA HIS A 998 -74.76 -31.53 0.08
C HIS A 998 -73.53 -30.70 -0.26
N GLU A 999 -72.41 -31.02 0.37
CA GLU A 999 -71.15 -30.31 0.18
C GLU A 999 -70.01 -31.25 -0.20
N LEU A 1000 -69.48 -31.11 -1.42
CA LEU A 1000 -68.20 -31.71 -1.79
C LEU A 1000 -67.07 -30.81 -1.32
N THR A 1001 -66.33 -31.23 -0.29
CA THR A 1001 -65.12 -30.55 0.19
C THR A 1001 -63.88 -31.36 -0.17
N VAL A 1002 -63.02 -30.77 -0.99
CA VAL A 1002 -61.74 -31.35 -1.43
C VAL A 1002 -60.60 -30.56 -0.81
N THR A 1003 -59.68 -31.23 -0.13
CA THR A 1003 -58.50 -30.63 0.50
C THR A 1003 -57.23 -31.28 -0.04
N ALA A 1004 -56.34 -30.48 -0.60
CA ALA A 1004 -54.99 -30.89 -0.96
C ALA A 1004 -53.99 -30.33 0.06
N LYS A 1005 -53.01 -31.15 0.44
CA LYS A 1005 -51.88 -30.77 1.28
C LYS A 1005 -50.58 -31.10 0.55
N ASP A 1006 -49.62 -30.18 0.56
CA ASP A 1006 -48.28 -30.44 0.02
C ASP A 1006 -47.31 -30.99 1.08
N LYS A 1007 -46.09 -31.33 0.66
CA LYS A 1007 -45.08 -31.88 1.58
C LYS A 1007 -44.45 -30.84 2.49
N ALA A 1008 -44.60 -29.55 2.20
CA ALA A 1008 -44.21 -28.45 3.09
C ALA A 1008 -45.26 -28.17 4.18
N GLY A 1009 -46.46 -28.71 4.03
CA GLY A 1009 -47.56 -28.64 4.98
C GLY A 1009 -48.60 -27.56 4.65
N HIS A 1010 -48.52 -26.89 3.50
CA HIS A 1010 -49.57 -25.95 3.09
C HIS A 1010 -50.78 -26.72 2.59
N THR A 1011 -51.95 -26.09 2.73
CA THR A 1011 -53.23 -26.70 2.39
C THR A 1011 -54.06 -25.78 1.50
N THR A 1012 -54.72 -26.37 0.51
CA THR A 1012 -55.72 -25.72 -0.33
C THR A 1012 -57.00 -26.52 -0.25
N THR A 1013 -58.09 -25.87 0.15
CA THR A 1013 -59.42 -26.48 0.22
C THR A 1013 -60.34 -25.81 -0.80
N LYS A 1014 -61.08 -26.62 -1.56
CA LYS A 1014 -62.15 -26.17 -2.45
C LYS A 1014 -63.43 -26.91 -2.10
N THR A 1015 -64.52 -26.15 -2.04
CA THR A 1015 -65.84 -26.62 -1.67
C THR A 1015 -66.82 -26.37 -2.81
N VAL A 1016 -67.64 -27.37 -3.14
CA VAL A 1016 -68.73 -27.28 -4.12
C VAL A 1016 -70.02 -27.75 -3.46
N SER A 1017 -70.95 -26.84 -3.27
CA SER A 1017 -72.28 -27.15 -2.72
C SER A 1017 -73.27 -27.47 -3.85
N PHE A 1018 -74.01 -28.56 -3.73
CA PHE A 1018 -75.03 -29.00 -4.69
C PHE A 1018 -76.26 -29.55 -3.94
N GLU A 1019 -77.41 -29.64 -4.62
CA GLU A 1019 -78.65 -30.12 -4.01
C GLU A 1019 -79.10 -31.43 -4.67
N VAL A 1020 -79.58 -32.40 -3.89
CA VAL A 1020 -80.17 -33.64 -4.41
C VAL A 1020 -81.67 -33.64 -4.14
N MET A 1021 -82.46 -33.75 -5.20
CA MET A 1021 -83.91 -33.80 -5.15
C MET A 1021 -84.44 -35.05 -5.85
N THR A 1022 -85.70 -35.39 -5.60
CA THR A 1022 -86.40 -36.45 -6.32
C THR A 1022 -87.62 -35.89 -7.06
N SER A 1023 -88.04 -36.58 -8.11
CA SER A 1023 -89.21 -36.29 -8.93
C SER A 1023 -89.91 -37.59 -9.36
N PHE A 1024 -91.13 -37.49 -9.90
CA PHE A 1024 -91.80 -38.67 -10.47
C PHE A 1024 -90.97 -39.36 -11.57
N ALA A 1025 -90.17 -38.57 -12.32
CA ALA A 1025 -89.26 -39.09 -13.33
C ALA A 1025 -88.06 -39.82 -12.71
N ASP A 1026 -87.51 -39.31 -11.61
CA ASP A 1026 -86.39 -39.93 -10.89
C ASP A 1026 -86.78 -41.27 -10.28
N VAL A 1027 -87.90 -41.32 -9.56
CA VAL A 1027 -88.41 -42.58 -8.96
C VAL A 1027 -88.68 -43.61 -10.04
N ARG A 1028 -89.18 -43.19 -11.21
CA ARG A 1028 -89.40 -44.07 -12.36
C ARG A 1028 -88.09 -44.61 -12.93
N ALA A 1029 -87.07 -43.76 -13.05
CA ALA A 1029 -85.74 -44.14 -13.51
C ALA A 1029 -85.06 -45.11 -12.52
N LEU A 1030 -85.17 -44.87 -11.21
CA LEU A 1030 -84.67 -45.75 -10.15
C LEU A 1030 -85.33 -47.12 -10.17
N LEU A 1031 -86.65 -47.20 -10.37
CA LEU A 1031 -87.31 -48.50 -10.54
C LEU A 1031 -86.74 -49.30 -11.72
N GLY A 1032 -86.47 -48.63 -12.84
CA GLY A 1032 -85.83 -49.24 -14.00
C GLY A 1032 -84.43 -49.74 -13.67
N ALA A 1033 -83.60 -48.88 -13.08
CA ALA A 1033 -82.22 -49.22 -12.70
C ALA A 1033 -82.18 -50.37 -11.67
N PHE A 1034 -83.05 -50.36 -10.66
CA PHE A 1034 -83.12 -51.42 -9.65
C PHE A 1034 -83.65 -52.74 -10.21
N ALA A 1035 -84.54 -52.71 -11.21
CA ALA A 1035 -84.95 -53.91 -11.93
C ALA A 1035 -83.78 -54.51 -12.73
N GLU A 1036 -83.04 -53.68 -13.48
CA GLU A 1036 -81.88 -54.12 -14.26
C GLU A 1036 -80.76 -54.68 -13.36
N ALA A 1037 -80.54 -54.08 -12.18
CA ALA A 1037 -79.58 -54.55 -11.19
C ALA A 1037 -80.04 -55.80 -10.41
N GLY A 1038 -81.29 -56.26 -10.59
CA GLY A 1038 -81.86 -57.39 -9.84
C GLY A 1038 -82.24 -57.07 -8.38
N SER A 1039 -82.20 -55.79 -8.01
CA SER A 1039 -82.64 -55.25 -6.72
C SER A 1039 -84.16 -55.16 -6.59
N LEU A 1040 -84.89 -55.35 -7.69
CA LEU A 1040 -86.35 -55.34 -7.78
C LEU A 1040 -86.84 -56.63 -8.46
N THR A 1041 -87.86 -57.28 -7.90
CA THR A 1041 -88.48 -58.46 -8.53
C THR A 1041 -89.37 -58.03 -9.69
N ALA A 1042 -89.64 -58.94 -10.65
CA ALA A 1042 -90.54 -58.63 -11.78
C ALA A 1042 -91.93 -58.16 -11.29
N ASP A 1043 -92.49 -58.87 -10.30
CA ASP A 1043 -93.75 -58.48 -9.65
C ASP A 1043 -93.64 -57.13 -8.93
N GLY A 1044 -92.48 -56.85 -8.31
CA GLY A 1044 -92.18 -55.57 -7.68
C GLY A 1044 -92.15 -54.42 -8.68
N ALA A 1045 -91.52 -54.60 -9.85
CA ALA A 1045 -91.45 -53.61 -10.92
C ALA A 1045 -92.84 -53.25 -11.46
N ASP A 1046 -93.67 -54.25 -11.71
CA ASP A 1046 -95.03 -54.05 -12.22
C ASP A 1046 -95.91 -53.31 -11.20
N VAL A 1047 -95.89 -53.75 -9.93
CA VAL A 1047 -96.73 -53.17 -8.88
C VAL A 1047 -96.30 -51.74 -8.52
N LEU A 1048 -95.00 -51.49 -8.38
CA LEU A 1048 -94.48 -50.15 -8.07
C LEU A 1048 -94.64 -49.21 -9.25
N GLY A 1049 -94.31 -49.64 -10.47
CA GLY A 1049 -94.53 -48.84 -11.68
C GLY A 1049 -96.01 -48.48 -11.87
N ALA A 1050 -96.93 -49.41 -11.61
CA ALA A 1050 -98.37 -49.13 -11.66
C ALA A 1050 -98.81 -48.10 -10.62
N GLN A 1051 -98.34 -48.19 -9.37
CA GLN A 1051 -98.68 -47.19 -8.33
C GLN A 1051 -98.06 -45.82 -8.65
N LEU A 1052 -96.83 -45.76 -9.14
CA LEU A 1052 -96.18 -44.50 -9.53
C LEU A 1052 -96.91 -43.82 -10.69
N ASN A 1053 -97.32 -44.59 -11.71
CA ASN A 1053 -98.14 -44.11 -12.83
C ASN A 1053 -99.49 -43.54 -12.37
N VAL A 1054 -100.14 -44.21 -11.40
CA VAL A 1054 -101.38 -43.69 -10.82
C VAL A 1054 -101.10 -42.40 -10.06
N ALA A 1055 -100.03 -42.35 -9.26
CA ALA A 1055 -99.67 -41.17 -8.48
C ALA A 1055 -99.40 -39.94 -9.37
N GLU A 1056 -98.51 -40.06 -10.36
CA GLU A 1056 -98.16 -38.98 -11.29
C GLU A 1056 -99.41 -38.48 -12.05
N LYS A 1057 -100.21 -39.38 -12.61
CA LYS A 1057 -101.43 -39.03 -13.35
C LYS A 1057 -102.51 -38.35 -12.49
N GLN A 1058 -102.52 -38.58 -11.17
CA GLN A 1058 -103.42 -37.87 -10.27
C GLN A 1058 -102.84 -36.52 -9.83
N ALA A 1059 -101.52 -36.42 -9.67
CA ALA A 1059 -100.83 -35.15 -9.41
C ALA A 1059 -101.04 -34.17 -10.57
N ASP A 1060 -100.84 -34.62 -11.82
CA ASP A 1060 -101.07 -33.83 -13.05
C ASP A 1060 -102.53 -33.37 -13.25
N LYS A 1061 -103.48 -33.98 -12.51
CA LYS A 1061 -104.91 -33.65 -12.56
C LYS A 1061 -105.36 -32.77 -11.39
N ASP A 1062 -104.41 -32.21 -10.62
CA ASP A 1062 -104.64 -31.45 -9.40
C ASP A 1062 -105.47 -32.22 -8.36
N LYS A 1063 -105.23 -33.53 -8.22
CA LYS A 1063 -105.88 -34.40 -7.22
C LYS A 1063 -104.86 -34.89 -6.18
N PRO A 1064 -104.37 -34.00 -5.30
CA PRO A 1064 -103.24 -34.30 -4.42
C PRO A 1064 -103.52 -35.46 -3.47
N GLN A 1065 -104.74 -35.57 -2.92
CA GLN A 1065 -105.08 -36.68 -2.01
C GLN A 1065 -105.04 -38.05 -2.70
N ASN A 1066 -105.44 -38.13 -3.97
CA ASN A 1066 -105.41 -39.37 -4.73
C ASN A 1066 -103.98 -39.75 -5.15
N ALA A 1067 -103.15 -38.75 -5.46
CA ALA A 1067 -101.72 -38.93 -5.73
C ALA A 1067 -100.96 -39.38 -4.48
N ILE A 1068 -101.21 -38.73 -3.33
CA ILE A 1068 -100.66 -39.09 -2.02
C ILE A 1068 -101.05 -40.52 -1.65
N SER A 1069 -102.33 -40.90 -1.73
CA SER A 1069 -102.72 -42.29 -1.42
C SER A 1069 -102.07 -43.33 -2.34
N ALA A 1070 -101.74 -42.97 -3.58
CA ALA A 1070 -101.01 -43.85 -4.50
C ALA A 1070 -99.52 -43.92 -4.16
N LEU A 1071 -98.89 -42.80 -3.76
CA LEU A 1071 -97.51 -42.78 -3.26
C LEU A 1071 -97.37 -43.46 -1.89
N GLU A 1072 -98.37 -43.40 -1.02
CA GLU A 1072 -98.37 -44.12 0.27
C GLU A 1072 -98.39 -45.63 0.04
N ARG A 1073 -99.23 -46.11 -0.90
CA ARG A 1073 -99.21 -47.51 -1.34
C ARG A 1073 -97.91 -47.87 -2.05
N PHE A 1074 -97.36 -46.96 -2.85
CA PHE A 1074 -96.06 -47.14 -3.48
C PHE A 1074 -94.97 -47.35 -2.42
N ALA A 1075 -94.88 -46.47 -1.42
CA ALA A 1075 -93.93 -46.58 -0.32
C ALA A 1075 -94.13 -47.88 0.48
N GLU A 1076 -95.39 -48.24 0.78
CA GLU A 1076 -95.71 -49.51 1.46
C GLU A 1076 -95.21 -50.71 0.67
N PHE A 1077 -95.44 -50.75 -0.64
CA PHE A 1077 -95.01 -51.84 -1.49
C PHE A 1077 -93.50 -51.83 -1.75
N ALA A 1078 -92.87 -50.65 -1.79
CA ALA A 1078 -91.43 -50.50 -1.96
C ALA A 1078 -90.71 -51.03 -0.72
N GLY A 1079 -91.25 -50.79 0.47
CA GLY A 1079 -90.70 -51.31 1.74
C GLY A 1079 -90.77 -52.83 1.91
N ARG A 1080 -91.37 -53.61 0.99
CA ARG A 1080 -91.49 -55.07 1.09
C ARG A 1080 -90.30 -55.78 0.46
N PRO A 1081 -89.57 -56.65 1.19
CA PRO A 1081 -88.47 -57.45 0.64
C PRO A 1081 -88.88 -58.38 -0.51
N SER A 1082 -90.16 -58.73 -0.61
CA SER A 1082 -90.71 -59.54 -1.72
C SER A 1082 -90.76 -58.78 -3.05
N ASN A 1083 -90.76 -57.44 -3.00
CA ASN A 1083 -90.90 -56.57 -4.16
C ASN A 1083 -89.56 -55.95 -4.52
N VAL A 1084 -88.83 -55.43 -3.52
CA VAL A 1084 -87.48 -54.87 -3.69
C VAL A 1084 -86.55 -55.67 -2.77
N THR A 1085 -85.67 -56.45 -3.36
CA THR A 1085 -84.83 -57.42 -2.66
C THR A 1085 -83.69 -56.73 -1.91
N ASP A 1086 -83.12 -55.66 -2.47
CA ASP A 1086 -82.04 -54.89 -1.85
C ASP A 1086 -82.58 -53.89 -0.80
N ALA A 1087 -81.93 -53.82 0.36
CA ALA A 1087 -82.39 -52.97 1.45
C ALA A 1087 -82.20 -51.48 1.18
N ALA A 1088 -81.09 -51.07 0.57
CA ALA A 1088 -80.81 -49.67 0.29
C ALA A 1088 -81.73 -49.14 -0.82
N ALA A 1089 -82.02 -49.94 -1.84
CA ALA A 1089 -82.99 -49.61 -2.87
C ALA A 1089 -84.41 -49.42 -2.29
N ARG A 1090 -84.79 -50.21 -1.27
CA ARG A 1090 -86.07 -50.02 -0.56
C ARG A 1090 -86.12 -48.68 0.12
N ASP A 1091 -85.09 -48.38 0.91
CA ASP A 1091 -85.04 -47.18 1.72
C ASP A 1091 -85.07 -45.92 0.83
N ALA A 1092 -84.37 -45.95 -0.32
CA ALA A 1092 -84.41 -44.89 -1.33
C ALA A 1092 -85.82 -44.71 -1.93
N LEU A 1093 -86.43 -45.75 -2.49
CA LEU A 1093 -87.77 -45.65 -3.09
C LEU A 1093 -88.84 -45.20 -2.08
N VAL A 1094 -88.72 -45.61 -0.81
CA VAL A 1094 -89.61 -45.18 0.28
C VAL A 1094 -89.36 -43.70 0.61
N ARG A 1095 -88.11 -43.29 0.78
CA ARG A 1095 -87.72 -41.88 1.00
C ARG A 1095 -88.28 -41.01 -0.12
N ASP A 1096 -88.10 -41.41 -1.37
CA ASP A 1096 -88.48 -40.58 -2.52
C ASP A 1096 -89.99 -40.47 -2.66
N ALA A 1097 -90.71 -41.56 -2.41
CA ALA A 1097 -92.17 -41.52 -2.34
C ALA A 1097 -92.68 -40.60 -1.22
N GLN A 1098 -92.01 -40.57 -0.07
CA GLN A 1098 -92.32 -39.64 1.03
C GLN A 1098 -92.01 -38.19 0.65
N ALA A 1099 -90.91 -37.94 -0.05
CA ALA A 1099 -90.56 -36.61 -0.56
C ALA A 1099 -91.56 -36.13 -1.62
N LEU A 1100 -91.97 -36.99 -2.57
CA LEU A 1100 -93.03 -36.70 -3.52
C LEU A 1100 -94.38 -36.44 -2.85
N ILE A 1101 -94.72 -37.17 -1.78
CA ILE A 1101 -95.91 -36.88 -0.96
C ILE A 1101 -95.81 -35.47 -0.36
N ALA A 1102 -94.65 -35.10 0.19
CA ALA A 1102 -94.44 -33.78 0.75
C ALA A 1102 -94.53 -32.67 -0.32
N GLN A 1103 -93.95 -32.88 -1.50
CA GLN A 1103 -94.05 -31.97 -2.64
C GLN A 1103 -95.51 -31.81 -3.11
N VAL A 1104 -96.24 -32.92 -3.31
CA VAL A 1104 -97.66 -32.90 -3.72
C VAL A 1104 -98.58 -32.29 -2.65
N ARG A 1105 -98.18 -32.29 -1.36
CA ARG A 1105 -98.88 -31.58 -0.28
C ARG A 1105 -98.61 -30.08 -0.27
N ALA A 1106 -97.47 -29.66 -0.81
CA ALA A 1106 -97.05 -28.26 -0.88
C ALA A 1106 -97.53 -27.54 -2.15
N MET A 1107 -97.86 -28.30 -3.21
CA MET A 1107 -98.61 -27.87 -4.39
C MET A 1107 -100.09 -27.66 -4.06
#